data_AF-A0A933YTV3-F1
#
_entry.id   AF-A0A933YTV3-F1
#
_cell.length_a   1.000
_cell.length_b   1.000
_cell.length_c   1.000
_cell.angle_alpha   90.00
_cell.angle_beta   90.00
_cell.angle_gamma   90.00
#
_symmetry.space_group_name_H-M   'P 1'
#
loop_
_entity.id
_entity.type
_entity.pdbx_description
1 polymer ?
#
loop_
_entity_poly.entity_id
_entity_poly.type
_entity_poly.pdbx_seq_one_letter_code
_entity_poly.pdbx_strand_id
1 'polypeptide(L)'
;MSLQPYAVIFPENDEPVVTLQLDHKIGKIPKGAYGFIEFYCTDKGCDCRRTTLFVLNEKMQEKAVISIGFDPDDDMAGPFLDDFHKQSPYAGELLDIFVEMINDDLEFIETLHRHYRDVRTKVEGKKYRGKAFPKPGTYTRYAVEPPELPGGFMEIMKAMGAAGIDDVSPIKRNKKTSASVCGIRTFAERYYAERSQSRFDNHHIMQDELRRYILDHDTFALETAALLVDLCNASSQDDDRINAALRMLFDILEILRIELERGRPGSAERMSRLQSTLAQKIYVECGDAELCAAMSHVFLQSRVELLQVLHDANSQRMLLDAHHAGLRDLPPEEILAGLFKSIEDMGADSPFETLENLLQLLALGDPEMQTAMFGEMLQADSKLVRDAAALMILHPVSEVRLGVSGLLSADSSKISPETMRRLIITRNWFSADIRKNVDMAVTNARRARVECAPLPKSLTAVVYASPVDGAFAQSFQVIVPDGKGHISCSVLLKKGVGVADAFVIPLPTKKELNNFLDMMKQEGAFIESSMEYLDQRICHGLAEGAALGKAPIFWLAHVAELLGKDQWKAVTFDARRELAGIRTELEHKAPELLAEKSRIKALKDSAEWCEDHHFADSWFEDDAEVDKVIASVFKKKRNKADAEWSAVHAIIESILEKRRTVWLERLALNALWLKSSKKPPLPCHQMFHLAEAVANASFPLSDIPLMETIAIQSLGAYLSRKEDE
;
A
#
# COMPACT_ATOMS: atom_id res chain seq x y z
N MET A 1 20.48 21.13 -20.37
CA MET A 1 20.07 22.55 -20.31
C MET A 1 19.59 22.82 -18.90
N SER A 2 20.14 23.81 -18.19
CA SER A 2 19.69 24.14 -16.82
C SER A 2 18.41 24.99 -16.89
N LEU A 3 17.26 24.43 -16.52
CA LEU A 3 15.98 25.15 -16.44
C LEU A 3 15.67 25.54 -14.99
N GLN A 4 15.20 26.77 -14.77
CA GLN A 4 14.71 27.23 -13.46
C GLN A 4 13.38 27.97 -13.59
N PRO A 5 12.47 27.86 -12.60
CA PRO A 5 11.21 28.61 -12.60
C PRO A 5 11.45 30.12 -12.58
N TYR A 6 10.65 30.88 -13.31
CA TYR A 6 10.75 32.35 -13.34
C TYR A 6 10.68 32.97 -11.93
N ALA A 7 9.76 32.50 -11.08
CA ALA A 7 9.61 32.95 -9.69
C ALA A 7 10.83 32.65 -8.80
N VAL A 8 11.63 31.61 -9.11
CA VAL A 8 12.88 31.34 -8.40
C VAL A 8 13.99 32.27 -8.88
N ILE A 9 13.99 32.62 -10.17
CA ILE A 9 14.95 33.56 -10.75
C ILE A 9 14.63 34.99 -10.26
N PHE A 10 13.36 35.35 -10.09
CA PHE A 10 12.88 36.66 -9.65
C PHE A 10 11.90 36.52 -8.47
N PRO A 11 12.38 36.22 -7.26
CA PRO A 11 11.52 35.98 -6.09
C PRO A 11 10.81 37.23 -5.55
N GLU A 12 11.21 38.43 -6.02
CA GLU A 12 10.60 39.70 -5.65
C GLU A 12 9.53 40.15 -6.66
N ASN A 13 9.26 39.36 -7.70
CA ASN A 13 8.22 39.67 -8.69
C ASN A 13 6.89 39.00 -8.29
N ASP A 14 5.88 39.81 -7.93
CA ASP A 14 4.55 39.36 -7.50
C ASP A 14 3.56 39.21 -8.67
N GLU A 15 4.06 38.95 -9.89
CA GLU A 15 3.18 38.74 -11.06
C GLU A 15 2.34 37.45 -10.89
N PRO A 16 1.01 37.52 -11.10
CA PRO A 16 0.14 36.38 -10.90
C PRO A 16 0.40 35.29 -11.95
N VAL A 17 0.42 34.03 -11.48
CA VAL A 17 0.50 32.85 -12.36
C VAL A 17 -0.79 32.73 -13.16
N VAL A 18 -0.67 32.57 -14.49
CA VAL A 18 -1.82 32.27 -15.36
C VAL A 18 -2.48 30.98 -14.89
N THR A 19 -3.75 31.07 -14.52
CA THR A 19 -4.51 29.96 -13.93
C THR A 19 -5.81 29.73 -14.68
N LEU A 20 -6.00 28.51 -15.17
CA LEU A 20 -7.27 28.03 -15.72
C LEU A 20 -8.16 27.54 -14.57
N GLN A 21 -9.36 28.10 -14.44
CA GLN A 21 -10.36 27.69 -13.45
C GLN A 21 -11.47 26.90 -14.13
N LEU A 22 -11.68 25.66 -13.68
CA LEU A 22 -12.74 24.79 -14.16
C LEU A 22 -13.76 24.53 -13.05
N ASP A 23 -14.98 25.04 -13.21
CA ASP A 23 -16.07 24.88 -12.23
C ASP A 23 -16.77 23.51 -12.30
N HIS A 24 -16.56 22.79 -13.40
CA HIS A 24 -17.04 21.44 -13.67
C HIS A 24 -16.02 20.69 -14.54
N LYS A 25 -16.16 19.37 -14.65
CA LYS A 25 -15.30 18.53 -15.49
C LYS A 25 -15.50 18.89 -16.97
N ILE A 26 -14.40 19.17 -17.68
CA ILE A 26 -14.39 19.40 -19.14
C ILE A 26 -13.60 18.27 -19.78
N GLY A 27 -14.25 17.48 -20.64
CA GLY A 27 -13.63 16.30 -21.25
C GLY A 27 -13.12 15.32 -20.18
N LYS A 28 -11.82 15.02 -20.19
CA LYS A 28 -11.12 14.23 -19.16
C LYS A 28 -10.49 15.09 -18.07
N ILE A 29 -10.45 16.42 -18.22
CA ILE A 29 -9.87 17.34 -17.23
C ILE A 29 -10.82 17.48 -16.03
N PRO A 30 -10.39 17.09 -14.82
CA PRO A 30 -11.19 17.26 -13.60
C PRO A 30 -11.53 18.73 -13.32
N LYS A 31 -12.54 18.95 -12.48
CA LYS A 31 -12.83 20.26 -11.88
C LYS A 31 -11.61 20.72 -11.06
N GLY A 32 -11.27 22.01 -11.09
CA GLY A 32 -10.23 22.61 -10.24
C GLY A 32 -9.46 23.74 -10.90
N ALA A 33 -8.49 24.28 -10.16
CA ALA A 33 -7.55 25.30 -10.64
C ALA A 33 -6.29 24.65 -11.24
N TYR A 34 -5.83 25.16 -12.39
CA TYR A 34 -4.64 24.70 -13.10
C TYR A 34 -3.72 25.89 -13.41
N GLY A 35 -2.58 25.99 -12.72
CA GLY A 35 -1.60 27.07 -12.90
C GLY A 35 -0.49 26.70 -13.90
N PHE A 36 -0.16 27.61 -14.82
CA PHE A 36 0.89 27.45 -15.82
C PHE A 36 2.20 28.09 -15.32
N ILE A 37 3.12 27.27 -14.79
CA ILE A 37 4.37 27.73 -14.20
C ILE A 37 5.50 27.75 -15.22
N GLU A 38 6.09 28.92 -15.46
CA GLU A 38 7.13 29.13 -16.47
C GLU A 38 8.53 28.76 -16.01
N PHE A 39 9.25 27.99 -16.83
CA PHE A 39 10.64 27.61 -16.64
C PHE A 39 11.50 28.09 -17.81
N TYR A 40 12.64 28.68 -17.46
CA TYR A 40 13.56 29.28 -18.41
C TYR A 40 14.95 28.67 -18.31
N CYS A 41 15.63 28.57 -19.45
CA CYS A 41 17.05 28.25 -19.51
C CYS A 41 17.84 29.26 -18.67
N THR A 42 18.89 28.79 -17.99
CA THR A 42 19.83 29.57 -17.17
C THR A 42 21.28 29.38 -17.60
N ASP A 43 21.52 28.63 -18.68
CA ASP A 43 22.85 28.45 -19.26
C ASP A 43 23.35 29.80 -19.86
N LYS A 44 24.59 30.17 -19.52
CA LYS A 44 25.25 31.37 -20.06
C LYS A 44 25.55 31.21 -21.55
N GLY A 45 25.35 32.27 -22.32
CA GLY A 45 25.54 32.29 -23.77
C GLY A 45 24.43 31.60 -24.57
N CYS A 46 23.41 31.04 -23.92
CA CYS A 46 22.29 30.38 -24.58
C CYS A 46 21.22 31.40 -24.99
N ASP A 47 20.76 31.34 -26.25
CA ASP A 47 19.58 32.07 -26.73
C ASP A 47 18.56 31.11 -27.36
N CYS A 48 18.11 30.12 -26.58
CA CYS A 48 17.20 29.07 -27.04
C CYS A 48 15.81 29.56 -27.46
N ARG A 49 15.42 30.78 -27.05
CA ARG A 49 14.14 31.46 -27.35
C ARG A 49 12.93 30.56 -27.16
N ARG A 50 12.96 29.83 -26.04
CA ARG A 50 11.97 28.84 -25.61
C ARG A 50 11.64 29.01 -24.13
N THR A 51 10.45 28.56 -23.76
CA THR A 51 10.03 28.37 -22.37
C THR A 51 9.33 27.03 -22.23
N THR A 52 9.41 26.45 -21.04
CA THR A 52 8.70 25.22 -20.68
C THR A 52 7.72 25.55 -19.56
N LEU A 53 6.46 25.16 -19.72
CA LEU A 53 5.37 25.43 -18.79
C LEU A 53 5.01 24.15 -18.06
N PHE A 54 5.10 24.18 -16.73
CA PHE A 54 4.59 23.13 -15.87
C PHE A 54 3.18 23.49 -15.44
N VAL A 55 2.20 22.73 -15.93
CA VAL A 55 0.79 22.89 -15.56
C VAL A 55 0.55 22.12 -14.27
N LEU A 56 0.36 22.85 -13.16
CA LEU A 56 0.13 22.28 -11.84
C LEU A 56 -1.34 22.42 -11.47
N ASN A 57 -1.95 21.39 -10.86
CA ASN A 57 -3.28 21.55 -10.26
C ASN A 57 -3.20 22.22 -8.87
N GLU A 58 -4.36 22.50 -8.26
CA GLU A 58 -4.48 23.06 -6.90
C GLU A 58 -3.74 22.27 -5.79
N LYS A 59 -3.41 20.99 -6.04
CA LYS A 59 -2.61 20.13 -5.15
C LYS A 59 -1.11 20.20 -5.46
N MET A 60 -0.66 21.16 -6.27
CA MET A 60 0.72 21.34 -6.76
C MET A 60 1.29 20.11 -7.49
N GLN A 61 0.41 19.28 -8.06
CA GLN A 61 0.83 18.12 -8.85
C GLN A 61 0.94 18.50 -10.32
N GLU A 62 2.06 18.16 -10.95
CA GLU A 62 2.28 18.29 -12.40
C GLU A 62 1.25 17.48 -13.19
N LYS A 63 0.59 18.13 -14.15
CA LYS A 63 -0.45 17.57 -15.02
C LYS A 63 -0.10 17.63 -16.48
N ALA A 64 0.61 18.66 -16.91
CA ALA A 64 1.19 18.72 -18.24
C ALA A 64 2.50 19.49 -18.18
N VAL A 65 3.45 19.11 -19.02
CA VAL A 65 4.64 19.94 -19.29
C VAL A 65 4.62 20.30 -20.75
N ILE A 66 4.47 21.59 -21.05
CA ILE A 66 4.27 22.12 -22.40
C ILE A 66 5.52 22.93 -22.77
N SER A 67 6.18 22.55 -23.85
CA SER A 67 7.34 23.27 -24.37
C SER A 67 6.90 24.15 -25.56
N ILE A 68 7.34 25.40 -25.56
CA ILE A 68 7.00 26.38 -26.61
C ILE A 68 8.22 27.23 -26.99
N GLY A 69 8.45 27.37 -28.30
CA GLY A 69 9.42 28.26 -28.92
C GLY A 69 8.78 29.54 -29.46
N PHE A 70 9.50 30.65 -29.31
CA PHE A 70 8.97 31.97 -29.65
C PHE A 70 9.06 32.33 -31.13
N ASP A 71 9.95 31.69 -31.89
CA ASP A 71 10.07 31.90 -33.34
C ASP A 71 9.25 30.84 -34.10
N PRO A 72 8.30 31.24 -34.98
CA PRO A 72 7.42 30.31 -35.70
C PRO A 72 8.14 29.48 -36.77
N ASP A 73 9.29 29.98 -37.25
CA ASP A 73 10.11 29.33 -38.27
C ASP A 73 11.16 28.38 -37.64
N ASP A 74 11.14 28.18 -36.31
CA ASP A 74 12.06 27.29 -35.59
C ASP A 74 11.49 25.87 -35.56
N ASP A 75 12.34 24.86 -35.74
CA ASP A 75 11.94 23.45 -35.70
C ASP A 75 11.31 23.06 -34.35
N MET A 76 11.63 23.79 -33.28
CA MET A 76 11.12 23.62 -31.92
C MET A 76 10.09 24.71 -31.54
N ALA A 77 9.39 25.30 -32.51
CA ALA A 77 8.44 26.40 -32.29
C ALA A 77 7.29 26.00 -31.34
N GLY A 78 6.78 24.77 -31.43
CA GLY A 78 5.66 24.30 -30.61
C GLY A 78 4.41 25.21 -30.64
N PRO A 79 3.46 25.02 -29.71
CA PRO A 79 3.58 24.23 -28.49
C PRO A 79 3.33 22.72 -28.65
N PHE A 80 4.00 21.93 -27.83
CA PHE A 80 3.87 20.47 -27.76
C PHE A 80 4.07 19.96 -26.32
N LEU A 81 3.63 18.73 -26.04
CA LEU A 81 3.92 18.07 -24.75
C LEU A 81 5.37 17.58 -24.71
N ASP A 82 6.07 17.90 -23.62
CA ASP A 82 7.46 17.52 -23.43
C ASP A 82 7.57 16.05 -22.97
N ASP A 83 8.00 15.16 -23.87
CA ASP A 83 8.07 13.71 -23.64
C ASP A 83 9.11 13.28 -22.59
N PHE A 84 10.01 14.19 -22.17
CA PHE A 84 10.95 13.91 -21.08
C PHE A 84 10.31 14.08 -19.70
N HIS A 85 9.10 14.61 -19.64
CA HIS A 85 8.36 14.85 -18.42
C HIS A 85 7.09 14.00 -18.36
N LYS A 86 6.63 13.75 -17.14
CA LYS A 86 5.49 12.88 -16.92
C LYS A 86 4.19 13.62 -17.23
N GLN A 87 3.54 13.24 -18.32
CA GLN A 87 2.26 13.81 -18.72
C GLN A 87 1.09 13.12 -18.00
N SER A 88 0.06 13.87 -17.58
CA SER A 88 -1.18 13.26 -17.08
C SER A 88 -2.03 12.71 -18.23
N PRO A 89 -2.98 11.80 -17.95
CA PRO A 89 -3.87 11.24 -18.98
C PRO A 89 -4.73 12.26 -19.76
N TYR A 90 -4.83 13.50 -19.28
CA TYR A 90 -5.56 14.61 -19.91
C TYR A 90 -4.63 15.77 -20.31
N ALA A 91 -3.31 15.55 -20.37
CA ALA A 91 -2.34 16.56 -20.77
C ALA A 91 -2.58 17.07 -22.21
N GLY A 92 -3.06 16.20 -23.12
CA GLY A 92 -3.43 16.61 -24.47
C GLY A 92 -4.55 17.65 -24.48
N GLU A 93 -5.59 17.45 -23.66
CA GLU A 93 -6.69 18.41 -23.54
C GLU A 93 -6.24 19.72 -22.87
N LEU A 94 -5.26 19.66 -21.96
CA LEU A 94 -4.63 20.86 -21.39
C LEU A 94 -3.75 21.60 -22.41
N LEU A 95 -3.07 20.88 -23.31
CA LEU A 95 -2.33 21.47 -24.42
C LEU A 95 -3.28 22.16 -25.40
N ASP A 96 -4.42 21.54 -25.72
CA ASP A 96 -5.44 22.13 -26.58
C ASP A 96 -5.98 23.44 -25.98
N ILE A 97 -6.33 23.45 -24.68
CA ILE A 97 -6.76 24.67 -23.98
C ILE A 97 -5.64 25.71 -23.94
N PHE A 98 -4.39 25.30 -23.72
CA PHE A 98 -3.25 26.22 -23.74
C PHE A 98 -3.06 26.87 -25.12
N VAL A 99 -3.22 26.10 -26.20
CA VAL A 99 -3.18 26.61 -27.57
C VAL A 99 -4.29 27.62 -27.82
N GLU A 100 -5.51 27.37 -27.33
CA GLU A 100 -6.60 28.35 -27.39
C GLU A 100 -6.22 29.62 -26.61
N MET A 101 -5.79 29.48 -25.35
CA MET A 101 -5.41 30.59 -24.48
C MET A 101 -4.32 31.49 -25.07
N ILE A 102 -3.25 30.91 -25.64
CA ILE A 102 -2.12 31.70 -26.16
C ILE A 102 -2.43 32.41 -27.49
N ASN A 103 -3.42 31.90 -28.24
CA ASN A 103 -3.88 32.54 -29.47
C ASN A 103 -4.93 33.61 -29.20
N ASP A 104 -5.81 33.41 -28.21
CA ASP A 104 -6.89 34.32 -27.86
C ASP A 104 -6.42 35.48 -26.97
N ASP A 105 -5.47 35.24 -26.06
CA ASP A 105 -4.88 36.24 -25.18
C ASP A 105 -3.46 36.64 -25.63
N LEU A 106 -3.40 37.75 -26.38
CA LEU A 106 -2.13 38.30 -26.86
C LEU A 106 -1.23 38.82 -25.72
N GLU A 107 -1.78 39.14 -24.55
CA GLU A 107 -1.03 39.61 -23.39
C GLU A 107 -0.22 38.47 -22.74
N PHE A 108 -0.73 37.23 -22.82
CA PHE A 108 -0.04 36.07 -22.28
C PHE A 108 1.28 35.80 -23.01
N ILE A 109 1.28 35.76 -24.35
CA ILE A 109 2.51 35.55 -25.13
C ILE A 109 3.47 36.75 -25.04
N GLU A 110 2.96 37.98 -24.91
CA GLU A 110 3.80 39.15 -24.68
C GLU A 110 4.52 39.09 -23.32
N THR A 111 3.84 38.56 -22.30
CA THR A 111 4.40 38.30 -20.97
C THR A 111 5.51 37.25 -21.05
N LEU A 112 5.31 36.13 -21.75
CA LEU A 112 6.37 35.11 -21.94
C LEU A 112 7.61 35.69 -22.65
N HIS A 113 7.44 36.57 -23.64
CA HIS A 113 8.54 37.29 -24.29
C HIS A 113 9.26 38.28 -23.36
N ARG A 114 8.53 38.93 -22.44
CA ARG A 114 9.12 39.83 -21.42
C ARG A 114 9.94 39.02 -20.42
N HIS A 115 9.36 37.98 -19.83
CA HIS A 115 10.02 37.12 -18.86
C HIS A 115 11.29 36.47 -19.40
N TYR A 116 11.27 36.00 -20.66
CA TYR A 116 12.47 35.50 -21.31
C TYR A 116 13.58 36.57 -21.39
N ARG A 117 13.26 37.81 -21.77
CA ARG A 117 14.23 38.91 -21.83
C ARG A 117 14.81 39.25 -20.47
N ASP A 118 14.00 39.20 -19.43
CA ASP A 118 14.43 39.46 -18.06
C ASP A 118 15.41 38.38 -17.60
N VAL A 119 15.06 37.10 -17.80
CA VAL A 119 15.94 35.97 -17.46
C VAL A 119 17.26 36.07 -18.23
N ARG A 120 17.24 36.32 -19.55
CA ARG A 120 18.47 36.49 -20.32
C ARG A 120 19.28 37.69 -19.84
N THR A 121 18.63 38.80 -19.48
CA THR A 121 19.32 39.98 -18.95
C THR A 121 20.01 39.68 -17.60
N LYS A 122 19.35 38.92 -16.72
CA LYS A 122 19.88 38.53 -15.41
C LYS A 122 21.01 37.50 -15.52
N VAL A 123 20.87 36.48 -16.36
CA VAL A 123 21.88 35.43 -16.56
C VAL A 123 23.14 35.97 -17.25
N GLU A 124 22.99 36.87 -18.22
CA GLU A 124 24.10 37.45 -18.99
C GLU A 124 24.75 38.67 -18.31
N GLY A 125 24.07 39.28 -17.33
CA GLY A 125 24.52 40.52 -16.68
C GLY A 125 24.50 41.76 -17.59
N LYS A 126 23.83 41.68 -18.74
CA LYS A 126 23.69 42.77 -19.74
C LYS A 126 22.32 42.69 -20.40
N LYS A 127 21.78 43.83 -20.82
CA LYS A 127 20.48 43.90 -21.52
C LYS A 127 20.44 42.92 -22.70
N TYR A 128 19.37 42.14 -22.81
CA TYR A 128 19.15 41.24 -23.95
C TYR A 128 19.24 42.01 -25.29
N ARG A 129 20.05 41.49 -26.22
CA ARG A 129 20.27 42.06 -27.57
C ARG A 129 20.00 41.04 -28.69
N GLY A 130 19.25 39.98 -28.41
CA GLY A 130 18.89 38.98 -29.43
C GLY A 130 17.89 39.52 -30.45
N LYS A 131 17.48 38.65 -31.39
CA LYS A 131 16.50 38.95 -32.45
C LYS A 131 15.21 39.51 -31.82
N ALA A 132 14.49 40.37 -32.54
CA ALA A 132 13.15 40.79 -32.10
C ALA A 132 12.21 39.57 -32.02
N PHE A 133 11.38 39.49 -30.98
CA PHE A 133 10.31 38.50 -30.95
C PHE A 133 9.26 38.81 -32.01
N PRO A 134 8.63 37.79 -32.60
CA PRO A 134 7.46 37.99 -33.44
C PRO A 134 6.37 38.78 -32.72
N LYS A 135 5.61 39.58 -33.47
CA LYS A 135 4.51 40.36 -32.89
C LYS A 135 3.38 39.40 -32.47
N PRO A 136 2.85 39.48 -31.24
CA PRO A 136 1.66 38.73 -30.85
C PRO A 136 0.53 38.89 -31.87
N GLY A 137 -0.14 37.79 -32.22
CA GLY A 137 -1.27 37.79 -33.16
C GLY A 137 -0.91 37.78 -34.64
N THR A 138 0.37 37.78 -35.04
CA THR A 138 0.75 37.72 -36.47
C THR A 138 0.75 36.31 -37.08
N TYR A 139 0.65 35.27 -36.27
CA TYR A 139 0.48 33.88 -36.70
C TYR A 139 -0.26 33.09 -35.63
N THR A 140 -1.00 32.07 -36.06
CA THR A 140 -1.75 31.16 -35.18
C THR A 140 -0.88 29.96 -34.86
N ARG A 141 -0.84 29.59 -33.58
CA ARG A 141 -0.14 28.40 -33.08
C ARG A 141 -1.09 27.21 -33.04
N TYR A 142 -0.56 26.03 -33.28
CA TYR A 142 -1.30 24.78 -33.20
C TYR A 142 -0.52 23.80 -32.33
N ALA A 143 -1.23 22.91 -31.63
CA ALA A 143 -0.61 21.76 -31.01
C ALA A 143 0.08 20.96 -32.10
N VAL A 144 1.38 20.74 -31.94
CA VAL A 144 2.15 19.86 -32.81
C VAL A 144 2.64 18.68 -31.98
N GLU A 145 2.88 17.56 -32.64
CA GLU A 145 3.67 16.51 -32.00
C GLU A 145 5.05 17.08 -31.66
N PRO A 146 5.65 16.65 -30.53
CA PRO A 146 7.00 17.05 -30.20
C PRO A 146 7.88 16.78 -31.42
N PRO A 147 8.57 17.80 -31.96
CA PRO A 147 9.37 17.64 -33.15
C PRO A 147 10.37 16.51 -32.90
N GLU A 148 10.36 15.51 -33.79
CA GLU A 148 11.35 14.46 -33.77
C GLU A 148 12.72 15.15 -33.86
N LEU A 149 13.47 15.11 -32.76
CA LEU A 149 14.80 15.73 -32.68
C LEU A 149 15.60 15.29 -33.93
N PRO A 150 16.07 16.21 -34.78
CA PRO A 150 16.64 15.84 -36.06
C PRO A 150 17.86 14.94 -35.85
N GLY A 151 17.75 13.68 -36.30
CA GLY A 151 18.87 12.81 -36.62
C GLY A 151 19.92 12.62 -35.52
N GLY A 152 19.54 11.94 -34.44
CA GLY A 152 20.33 10.84 -33.89
C GLY A 152 20.96 11.06 -32.52
N PHE A 153 20.64 10.21 -31.56
CA PHE A 153 21.70 9.64 -30.73
C PHE A 153 22.37 8.49 -31.47
N MET A 154 21.58 7.61 -32.12
CA MET A 154 22.15 6.53 -32.93
C MET A 154 22.51 6.91 -34.36
N GLU A 155 22.00 8.03 -34.86
CA GLU A 155 22.58 8.67 -36.03
C GLU A 155 23.54 9.79 -35.70
N ILE A 156 23.61 10.47 -34.55
CA ILE A 156 24.95 10.94 -34.09
C ILE A 156 25.92 9.74 -33.96
N MET A 157 25.43 8.50 -33.83
CA MET A 157 26.21 7.26 -33.96
C MET A 157 26.28 6.61 -35.37
N LYS A 158 25.72 7.25 -36.41
CA LYS A 158 26.05 7.03 -37.83
C LYS A 158 26.39 8.34 -38.57
N ALA A 159 26.55 9.42 -37.78
CA ALA A 159 26.78 10.87 -37.95
C ALA A 159 25.67 11.94 -38.27
N MET A 160 24.37 11.70 -38.11
CA MET A 160 23.17 12.52 -38.29
C MET A 160 22.56 12.23 -39.65
N GLY A 161 21.37 11.60 -39.70
CA GLY A 161 20.56 11.58 -40.91
C GLY A 161 19.91 10.25 -41.26
N ALA A 162 18.59 10.24 -41.05
CA ALA A 162 17.56 9.25 -41.28
C ALA A 162 17.56 8.50 -42.62
N ALA A 163 16.70 7.46 -42.73
CA ALA A 163 15.69 7.41 -43.82
C ALA A 163 14.59 6.33 -43.67
N GLY A 164 13.34 6.78 -43.84
CA GLY A 164 12.20 6.10 -44.50
C GLY A 164 11.14 5.54 -43.53
N ILE A 165 10.03 6.22 -43.17
CA ILE A 165 8.88 6.82 -43.90
C ILE A 165 7.99 5.81 -44.68
N ASP A 166 6.68 5.92 -44.40
CA ASP A 166 5.47 5.79 -45.26
C ASP A 166 4.49 4.71 -44.74
N ASP A 167 3.17 4.88 -44.61
CA ASP A 167 2.19 5.89 -45.04
C ASP A 167 0.81 5.42 -44.53
N VAL A 168 -0.05 6.25 -43.88
CA VAL A 168 -1.52 6.01 -43.88
C VAL A 168 -2.34 7.30 -43.76
N SER A 169 -3.03 7.62 -44.87
CA SER A 169 -4.15 8.57 -44.98
C SER A 169 -5.47 8.09 -44.30
N PRO A 170 -6.46 8.97 -44.04
CA PRO A 170 -7.34 8.87 -42.87
C PRO A 170 -8.56 7.94 -43.04
N ILE A 171 -8.87 7.19 -41.97
CA ILE A 171 -10.06 6.34 -41.92
C ILE A 171 -11.29 7.15 -41.47
N LYS A 172 -12.29 7.09 -42.35
CA LYS A 172 -13.66 7.57 -42.17
C LYS A 172 -14.34 6.94 -40.95
N ARG A 173 -15.09 7.79 -40.24
CA ARG A 173 -16.14 7.44 -39.28
C ARG A 173 -16.94 6.20 -39.67
N ASN A 174 -17.06 5.24 -38.75
CA ASN A 174 -18.32 4.53 -38.56
C ASN A 174 -18.46 3.87 -37.19
N LYS A 175 -19.61 4.18 -36.57
CA LYS A 175 -20.54 3.32 -35.82
C LYS A 175 -20.02 2.46 -34.65
N LYS A 176 -20.56 2.80 -33.47
CA LYS A 176 -21.09 1.90 -32.41
C LYS A 176 -20.54 0.46 -32.44
N THR A 177 -19.59 0.20 -31.53
CA THR A 177 -19.26 -1.11 -30.98
C THR A 177 -19.71 -1.09 -29.50
N SER A 178 -20.85 -1.70 -29.15
CA SER A 178 -20.93 -3.03 -28.52
C SER A 178 -19.69 -3.45 -27.73
N ALA A 179 -19.88 -3.74 -26.45
CA ALA A 179 -18.90 -4.19 -25.46
C ALA A 179 -17.78 -5.09 -26.02
N SER A 180 -16.55 -4.62 -25.87
CA SER A 180 -15.33 -5.40 -26.06
C SER A 180 -15.08 -6.22 -24.79
N VAL A 181 -14.98 -7.54 -24.94
CA VAL A 181 -14.59 -8.47 -23.88
C VAL A 181 -13.15 -8.14 -23.46
N CYS A 182 -12.99 -7.54 -22.27
CA CYS A 182 -11.68 -7.17 -21.71
C CYS A 182 -11.08 -8.37 -20.97
N GLY A 183 -10.24 -9.18 -21.63
CA GLY A 183 -9.57 -10.32 -20.99
C GLY A 183 -8.44 -9.91 -20.03
N ILE A 184 -7.86 -10.87 -19.31
CA ILE A 184 -6.80 -10.62 -18.30
C ILE A 184 -5.59 -9.84 -18.87
N ARG A 185 -5.23 -10.07 -20.14
CA ARG A 185 -4.15 -9.34 -20.81
C ARG A 185 -4.37 -7.83 -20.84
N THR A 186 -5.61 -7.40 -21.07
CA THR A 186 -5.95 -5.97 -21.10
C THR A 186 -5.83 -5.33 -19.71
N PHE A 187 -6.14 -6.07 -18.65
CA PHE A 187 -5.86 -5.59 -17.28
C PHE A 187 -4.35 -5.43 -17.08
N ALA A 188 -3.52 -6.42 -17.44
CA ALA A 188 -2.07 -6.30 -17.28
C ALA A 188 -1.46 -5.12 -18.06
N GLU A 189 -1.95 -4.84 -19.27
CA GLU A 189 -1.55 -3.66 -20.05
C GLU A 189 -1.93 -2.34 -19.36
N ARG A 190 -3.08 -2.30 -18.67
CA ARG A 190 -3.50 -1.14 -17.87
C ARG A 190 -2.65 -0.98 -16.61
N TYR A 191 -2.35 -2.07 -15.89
CA TYR A 191 -1.39 -2.05 -14.78
C TYR A 191 -0.02 -1.56 -15.24
N TYR A 192 0.42 -1.96 -16.43
CA TYR A 192 1.66 -1.49 -17.03
C TYR A 192 1.59 0.00 -17.40
N ALA A 193 0.49 0.47 -17.97
CA ALA A 193 0.31 1.90 -18.28
C ALA A 193 0.24 2.77 -17.02
N GLU A 194 -0.33 2.25 -15.93
CA GLU A 194 -0.52 2.95 -14.66
C GLU A 194 0.70 2.85 -13.71
N ARG A 195 1.72 2.03 -14.01
CA ARG A 195 2.94 1.87 -13.19
C ARG A 195 3.64 3.18 -12.82
N SER A 196 3.42 4.24 -13.62
CA SER A 196 3.98 5.57 -13.40
C SER A 196 3.04 6.51 -12.64
N GLN A 197 1.74 6.22 -12.49
CA GLN A 197 0.70 7.12 -11.94
C GLN A 197 0.34 6.76 -10.48
N SER A 198 0.85 7.49 -9.48
CA SER A 198 0.43 7.33 -8.08
C SER A 198 -0.92 8.02 -7.81
N ARG A 199 -2.04 7.39 -8.19
CA ARG A 199 -3.37 7.78 -7.70
C ARG A 199 -4.17 6.54 -7.28
N PHE A 200 -4.41 6.43 -5.98
CA PHE A 200 -5.23 5.39 -5.35
C PHE A 200 -6.62 5.22 -6.01
N ASP A 201 -7.25 6.32 -6.45
CA ASP A 201 -8.59 6.29 -7.04
C ASP A 201 -8.67 5.49 -8.35
N ASN A 202 -7.65 5.56 -9.22
CA ASN A 202 -7.63 4.80 -10.47
C ASN A 202 -7.40 3.30 -10.22
N HIS A 203 -6.57 2.99 -9.22
CA HIS A 203 -6.29 1.62 -8.81
C HIS A 203 -7.55 0.94 -8.24
N HIS A 204 -8.33 1.64 -7.43
CA HIS A 204 -9.60 1.12 -6.91
C HIS A 204 -10.62 0.83 -8.01
N ILE A 205 -10.80 1.73 -8.98
CA ILE A 205 -11.70 1.49 -10.12
C ILE A 205 -11.23 0.28 -10.94
N MET A 206 -9.92 0.17 -11.18
CA MET A 206 -9.35 -0.97 -11.90
C MET A 206 -9.50 -2.28 -11.12
N GLN A 207 -9.33 -2.27 -9.79
CA GLN A 207 -9.57 -3.41 -8.92
C GLN A 207 -11.05 -3.82 -8.90
N ASP A 208 -11.99 -2.88 -8.93
CA ASP A 208 -13.43 -3.19 -9.00
C ASP A 208 -13.81 -3.82 -10.34
N GLU A 209 -13.26 -3.31 -11.45
CA GLU A 209 -13.42 -3.91 -12.77
C GLU A 209 -12.79 -5.30 -12.86
N LEU A 210 -11.59 -5.46 -12.31
CA LEU A 210 -10.89 -6.74 -12.23
C LEU A 210 -11.68 -7.74 -11.36
N ARG A 211 -12.23 -7.30 -10.22
CA ARG A 211 -13.09 -8.10 -9.36
C ARG A 211 -14.32 -8.59 -10.12
N ARG A 212 -15.03 -7.73 -10.84
CA ARG A 212 -16.17 -8.12 -11.69
C ARG A 212 -15.75 -9.19 -12.70
N TYR A 213 -14.64 -8.96 -13.41
CA TYR A 213 -14.13 -9.91 -14.38
C TYR A 213 -13.86 -11.30 -13.78
N ILE A 214 -13.14 -11.39 -12.65
CA ILE A 214 -12.83 -12.64 -11.95
C ILE A 214 -14.10 -13.38 -11.51
N LEU A 215 -15.12 -12.63 -11.07
CA LEU A 215 -16.36 -13.23 -10.57
C LEU A 215 -17.24 -13.79 -11.69
N ASP A 216 -17.20 -13.18 -12.88
CA ASP A 216 -18.04 -13.53 -14.03
C ASP A 216 -17.38 -14.52 -15.01
N HIS A 217 -16.05 -14.62 -15.02
CA HIS A 217 -15.31 -15.41 -16.01
C HIS A 217 -14.55 -16.56 -15.37
N ASP A 218 -14.99 -17.79 -15.61
CA ASP A 218 -14.34 -19.00 -15.11
C ASP A 218 -12.93 -19.24 -15.67
N THR A 219 -12.57 -18.57 -16.79
CA THR A 219 -11.29 -18.69 -17.50
C THR A 219 -10.16 -17.86 -16.93
N PHE A 220 -10.45 -16.93 -16.00
CA PHE A 220 -9.46 -15.95 -15.51
C PHE A 220 -8.15 -16.61 -15.05
N ALA A 221 -8.23 -17.73 -14.32
CA ALA A 221 -7.06 -18.45 -13.82
C ALA A 221 -6.14 -18.95 -14.94
N LEU A 222 -6.72 -19.48 -16.02
CA LEU A 222 -5.97 -19.93 -17.19
C LEU A 222 -5.38 -18.76 -17.97
N GLU A 223 -6.15 -17.67 -18.13
CA GLU A 223 -5.67 -16.47 -18.82
C GLU A 223 -4.52 -15.79 -18.07
N THR A 224 -4.60 -15.70 -16.74
CA THR A 224 -3.52 -15.17 -15.90
C THR A 224 -2.26 -16.01 -16.02
N ALA A 225 -2.38 -17.34 -15.92
CA ALA A 225 -1.22 -18.22 -16.04
C ALA A 225 -0.60 -18.16 -17.44
N ALA A 226 -1.42 -18.19 -18.50
CA ALA A 226 -0.94 -18.09 -19.88
C ALA A 226 -0.22 -16.76 -20.14
N LEU A 227 -0.76 -15.64 -19.65
CA LEU A 227 -0.12 -14.33 -19.77
C LEU A 227 1.27 -14.30 -19.12
N LEU A 228 1.41 -14.85 -17.92
CA LEU A 228 2.69 -14.86 -17.20
C LEU A 228 3.74 -15.72 -17.93
N VAL A 229 3.34 -16.89 -18.46
CA VAL A 229 4.22 -17.73 -19.28
C VAL A 229 4.61 -17.03 -20.58
N ASP A 230 3.66 -16.37 -21.25
CA ASP A 230 3.93 -15.64 -22.50
C ASP A 230 4.93 -14.50 -22.29
N LEU A 231 4.79 -13.74 -21.20
CA LEU A 231 5.67 -12.62 -20.87
C LEU A 231 7.06 -13.08 -20.41
N CYS A 232 7.14 -14.20 -19.69
CA CYS A 232 8.42 -14.80 -19.29
C CYS A 232 9.24 -15.29 -20.49
N ASN A 233 8.58 -15.82 -21.51
CA ASN A 233 9.25 -16.25 -22.75
C ASN A 233 9.56 -15.09 -23.71
N ALA A 234 9.20 -13.85 -23.37
CA ALA A 234 9.45 -12.66 -24.18
C ALA A 234 10.88 -12.10 -23.94
N SER A 235 11.29 -11.12 -24.74
CA SER A 235 12.65 -10.56 -24.66
C SER A 235 12.90 -9.82 -23.33
N SER A 236 14.17 -9.64 -22.93
CA SER A 236 14.58 -8.89 -21.72
C SER A 236 14.18 -7.39 -21.69
N GLN A 237 13.43 -6.91 -22.68
CA GLN A 237 12.82 -5.58 -22.70
C GLN A 237 11.40 -5.57 -22.07
N ASP A 238 10.86 -6.74 -21.71
CA ASP A 238 9.51 -6.92 -21.16
C ASP A 238 9.47 -7.14 -19.63
N ASP A 239 10.60 -7.01 -18.91
CA ASP A 239 10.71 -7.16 -17.43
C ASP A 239 9.69 -6.29 -16.67
N ASP A 240 9.47 -5.10 -17.21
CA ASP A 240 8.53 -4.14 -16.69
C ASP A 240 7.05 -4.55 -16.88
N ARG A 241 6.74 -5.32 -17.93
CA ARG A 241 5.40 -5.86 -18.19
C ARG A 241 5.12 -7.07 -17.33
N ILE A 242 6.11 -7.94 -17.12
CA ILE A 242 5.96 -9.08 -16.22
C ILE A 242 5.75 -8.59 -14.77
N ASN A 243 6.45 -7.54 -14.35
CA ASN A 243 6.21 -6.88 -13.05
C ASN A 243 4.77 -6.33 -12.91
N ALA A 244 4.24 -5.70 -13.96
CA ALA A 244 2.85 -5.24 -13.97
C ALA A 244 1.85 -6.41 -13.90
N ALA A 245 2.11 -7.51 -14.61
CA ALA A 245 1.28 -8.70 -14.57
C ALA A 245 1.33 -9.40 -13.19
N LEU A 246 2.48 -9.42 -12.53
CA LEU A 246 2.65 -9.92 -11.16
C LEU A 246 1.92 -9.04 -10.13
N ARG A 247 1.94 -7.71 -10.31
CA ARG A 247 1.14 -6.79 -9.49
C ARG A 247 -0.37 -7.01 -9.67
N MET A 248 -0.82 -7.24 -10.90
CA MET A 248 -2.20 -7.62 -11.17
C MET A 248 -2.54 -8.95 -10.51
N LEU A 249 -1.67 -9.97 -10.58
CA LEU A 249 -1.87 -11.24 -9.89
C LEU A 249 -2.00 -11.05 -8.37
N PHE A 250 -1.17 -10.21 -7.76
CA PHE A 250 -1.30 -9.86 -6.35
C PHE A 250 -2.70 -9.33 -6.03
N ASP A 251 -3.25 -8.44 -6.85
CA ASP A 251 -4.60 -7.91 -6.65
C ASP A 251 -5.69 -8.97 -6.89
N ILE A 252 -5.53 -9.88 -7.85
CA ILE A 252 -6.42 -11.04 -8.03
C ILE A 252 -6.46 -11.87 -6.74
N LEU A 253 -5.30 -12.16 -6.15
CA LEU A 253 -5.17 -12.92 -4.91
C LEU A 253 -5.81 -12.17 -3.73
N GLU A 254 -5.58 -10.86 -3.60
CA GLU A 254 -6.21 -10.02 -2.57
C GLU A 254 -7.74 -10.02 -2.70
N ILE A 255 -8.28 -9.80 -3.91
CA ILE A 255 -9.71 -9.82 -4.19
C ILE A 255 -10.32 -11.16 -3.79
N LEU A 256 -9.73 -12.27 -4.22
CA LEU A 256 -10.23 -13.61 -3.89
C LEU A 256 -10.11 -13.92 -2.40
N ARG A 257 -9.04 -13.45 -1.73
CA ARG A 257 -8.89 -13.57 -0.27
C ARG A 257 -9.99 -12.82 0.45
N ILE A 258 -10.30 -11.59 0.05
CA ILE A 258 -11.39 -10.79 0.63
C ILE A 258 -12.74 -11.48 0.43
N GLU A 259 -13.03 -12.00 -0.76
CA GLU A 259 -14.28 -12.76 -1.01
C GLU A 259 -14.37 -14.04 -0.17
N LEU A 260 -13.23 -14.71 0.07
CA LEU A 260 -13.14 -15.88 0.93
C LEU A 260 -13.39 -15.50 2.40
N GLU A 261 -12.73 -14.46 2.90
CA GLU A 261 -12.94 -13.91 4.26
C GLU A 261 -14.40 -13.52 4.49
N ARG A 262 -15.08 -12.98 3.46
CA ARG A 262 -16.50 -12.60 3.48
C ARG A 262 -17.48 -13.76 3.27
N GLY A 263 -16.98 -15.00 3.16
CA GLY A 263 -17.80 -16.20 3.02
C GLY A 263 -18.67 -16.22 1.75
N ARG A 264 -18.21 -15.56 0.67
CA ARG A 264 -18.97 -15.37 -0.56
C ARG A 264 -19.07 -16.66 -1.37
N PRO A 265 -20.23 -16.99 -2.00
CA PRO A 265 -20.36 -18.22 -2.77
C PRO A 265 -19.33 -18.37 -3.89
N GLY A 266 -18.70 -19.54 -3.98
CA GLY A 266 -17.71 -19.87 -5.01
C GLY A 266 -16.32 -19.26 -4.80
N SER A 267 -16.08 -18.48 -3.73
CA SER A 267 -14.75 -17.88 -3.48
C SER A 267 -13.66 -18.92 -3.24
N ALA A 268 -13.94 -19.95 -2.44
CA ALA A 268 -13.01 -21.07 -2.19
C ALA A 268 -12.68 -21.84 -3.48
N GLU A 269 -13.68 -22.08 -4.33
CA GLU A 269 -13.47 -22.77 -5.61
C GLU A 269 -12.62 -21.93 -6.56
N ARG A 270 -12.89 -20.62 -6.68
CA ARG A 270 -12.08 -19.71 -7.52
C ARG A 270 -10.65 -19.59 -7.03
N MET A 271 -10.42 -19.45 -5.72
CA MET A 271 -9.08 -19.44 -5.12
C MET A 271 -8.35 -20.76 -5.39
N SER A 272 -9.02 -21.90 -5.19
CA SER A 272 -8.44 -23.21 -5.47
C SER A 272 -8.10 -23.37 -6.95
N ARG A 273 -8.98 -22.94 -7.86
CA ARG A 273 -8.77 -23.02 -9.30
C ARG A 273 -7.57 -22.19 -9.74
N LEU A 274 -7.42 -20.96 -9.22
CA LEU A 274 -6.27 -20.11 -9.50
C LEU A 274 -4.97 -20.80 -9.05
N GLN A 275 -4.88 -21.20 -7.79
CA GLN A 275 -3.67 -21.83 -7.26
C GLN A 275 -3.31 -23.15 -7.96
N SER A 276 -4.29 -24.03 -8.23
CA SER A 276 -4.04 -25.27 -8.98
C SER A 276 -3.61 -25.01 -10.43
N THR A 277 -4.17 -23.99 -11.07
CA THR A 277 -3.77 -23.62 -12.44
C THR A 277 -2.36 -23.06 -12.47
N LEU A 278 -1.99 -22.21 -11.52
CA LEU A 278 -0.64 -21.67 -11.39
C LEU A 278 0.37 -22.77 -11.07
N ALA A 279 0.04 -23.71 -10.17
CA ALA A 279 0.87 -24.88 -9.88
C ALA A 279 1.19 -25.67 -11.15
N GLN A 280 0.15 -26.00 -11.94
CA GLN A 280 0.31 -26.78 -13.16
C GLN A 280 1.04 -26.00 -14.27
N LYS A 281 0.62 -24.77 -14.57
CA LYS A 281 1.13 -24.02 -15.73
C LYS A 281 2.50 -23.39 -15.48
N ILE A 282 2.74 -22.87 -14.28
CA ILE A 282 3.98 -22.17 -13.97
C ILE A 282 5.04 -23.13 -13.47
N TYR A 283 4.75 -23.94 -12.45
CA TYR A 283 5.77 -24.77 -11.79
C TYR A 283 6.03 -26.09 -12.52
N VAL A 284 5.00 -26.72 -13.08
CA VAL A 284 5.13 -28.04 -13.75
C VAL A 284 5.43 -27.90 -15.25
N GLU A 285 4.65 -27.10 -15.98
CA GLU A 285 4.78 -26.99 -17.44
C GLU A 285 5.86 -26.00 -17.90
N CYS A 286 5.90 -24.79 -17.33
CA CYS A 286 6.89 -23.77 -17.69
C CYS A 286 8.24 -24.01 -16.99
N GLY A 287 8.23 -24.14 -15.66
CA GLY A 287 9.41 -24.47 -14.86
C GLY A 287 10.49 -23.38 -14.81
N ASP A 288 10.24 -22.17 -15.32
CA ASP A 288 11.22 -21.08 -15.31
C ASP A 288 11.55 -20.63 -13.88
N ALA A 289 12.84 -20.58 -13.55
CA ALA A 289 13.30 -20.34 -12.19
C ALA A 289 13.03 -18.91 -11.70
N GLU A 290 13.21 -17.90 -12.56
CA GLU A 290 13.00 -16.49 -12.22
C GLU A 290 11.51 -16.20 -12.01
N LEU A 291 10.65 -16.69 -12.91
CA LEU A 291 9.20 -16.59 -12.77
C LEU A 291 8.71 -17.33 -11.51
N CYS A 292 9.20 -18.55 -11.24
CA CYS A 292 8.82 -19.28 -10.03
C CYS A 292 9.23 -18.55 -8.74
N ALA A 293 10.38 -17.88 -8.72
CA ALA A 293 10.82 -17.05 -7.61
C ALA A 293 9.92 -15.81 -7.45
N ALA A 294 9.61 -15.11 -8.54
CA ALA A 294 8.71 -13.96 -8.54
C ALA A 294 7.29 -14.34 -8.06
N MET A 295 6.79 -15.51 -8.47
CA MET A 295 5.51 -16.05 -7.99
C MET A 295 5.52 -16.34 -6.49
N SER A 296 6.61 -16.94 -6.00
CA SER A 296 6.80 -17.20 -4.57
C SER A 296 6.76 -15.91 -3.75
N HIS A 297 7.33 -14.82 -4.29
CA HIS A 297 7.25 -13.49 -3.70
C HIS A 297 5.82 -12.95 -3.64
N VAL A 298 5.06 -13.04 -4.74
CA VAL A 298 3.66 -12.61 -4.79
C VAL A 298 2.78 -13.39 -3.80
N PHE A 299 2.98 -14.71 -3.66
CA PHE A 299 2.27 -15.53 -2.69
C PHE A 299 2.59 -15.12 -1.24
N LEU A 300 3.87 -14.90 -0.92
CA LEU A 300 4.29 -14.45 0.40
C LEU A 300 3.67 -13.09 0.75
N GLN A 301 3.66 -12.15 -0.20
CA GLN A 301 3.10 -10.81 -0.01
C GLN A 301 1.58 -10.83 0.14
N SER A 302 0.87 -11.63 -0.66
CA SER A 302 -0.60 -11.71 -0.64
C SER A 302 -1.16 -12.46 0.56
N ARG A 303 -0.31 -13.19 1.31
CA ARG A 303 -0.69 -13.88 2.57
C ARG A 303 -1.91 -14.80 2.43
N VAL A 304 -2.15 -15.30 1.22
CA VAL A 304 -3.17 -16.30 0.97
C VAL A 304 -2.71 -17.63 1.57
N GLU A 305 -3.65 -18.42 2.07
CA GLU A 305 -3.34 -19.80 2.45
C GLU A 305 -2.98 -20.58 1.18
N LEU A 306 -1.79 -21.17 1.17
CA LEU A 306 -1.26 -21.89 0.02
C LEU A 306 -1.71 -23.34 0.07
N LEU A 307 -2.30 -23.80 -1.04
CA LEU A 307 -2.73 -25.18 -1.17
C LEU A 307 -1.52 -26.11 -1.35
N GLN A 308 -1.65 -27.33 -0.82
CA GLN A 308 -0.63 -28.38 -0.92
C GLN A 308 -0.14 -28.60 -2.37
N VAL A 309 -1.02 -28.44 -3.36
CA VAL A 309 -0.69 -28.59 -4.79
C VAL A 309 0.43 -27.64 -5.25
N LEU A 310 0.53 -26.43 -4.70
CA LEU A 310 1.62 -25.49 -5.01
C LEU A 310 2.94 -25.93 -4.37
N HIS A 311 2.90 -26.40 -3.11
CA HIS A 311 4.06 -26.95 -2.42
C HIS A 311 4.62 -28.17 -3.14
N ASP A 312 3.75 -29.10 -3.54
CA ASP A 312 4.13 -30.31 -4.26
C ASP A 312 4.75 -29.98 -5.62
N ALA A 313 4.15 -29.05 -6.37
CA ALA A 313 4.63 -28.64 -7.70
C ALA A 313 6.00 -27.95 -7.62
N ASN A 314 6.19 -27.00 -6.69
CA ASN A 314 7.49 -26.34 -6.50
C ASN A 314 8.55 -27.32 -6.00
N SER A 315 8.20 -28.25 -5.10
CA SER A 315 9.14 -29.28 -4.62
C SER A 315 9.61 -30.20 -5.75
N GLN A 316 8.71 -30.63 -6.62
CA GLN A 316 9.05 -31.44 -7.79
C GLN A 316 9.99 -30.70 -8.75
N ARG A 317 9.69 -29.42 -9.03
CA ARG A 317 10.57 -28.56 -9.85
C ARG A 317 11.95 -28.42 -9.23
N MET A 318 12.04 -28.13 -7.93
CA MET A 318 13.34 -27.99 -7.24
C MET A 318 14.17 -29.27 -7.29
N LEU A 319 13.53 -30.44 -7.18
CA LEU A 319 14.20 -31.72 -7.36
C LEU A 319 14.73 -31.91 -8.80
N LEU A 320 14.00 -31.46 -9.81
CA LEU A 320 14.42 -31.50 -11.21
C LEU A 320 15.58 -30.54 -11.48
N ASP A 321 15.54 -29.32 -10.95
CA ASP A 321 16.62 -28.34 -11.11
C ASP A 321 17.90 -28.78 -10.39
N ALA A 322 17.79 -29.31 -9.17
CA ALA A 322 18.92 -29.88 -8.45
C ALA A 322 19.55 -31.06 -9.20
N HIS A 323 18.74 -31.83 -9.94
CA HIS A 323 19.23 -32.89 -10.81
C HIS A 323 19.97 -32.32 -12.04
N HIS A 324 19.41 -31.31 -12.71
CA HIS A 324 20.05 -30.70 -13.89
C HIS A 324 21.33 -29.93 -13.56
N ALA A 325 21.39 -29.26 -12.41
CA ALA A 325 22.55 -28.51 -11.95
C ALA A 325 23.66 -29.40 -11.33
N GLY A 326 23.47 -30.73 -11.30
CA GLY A 326 24.43 -31.66 -10.67
C GLY A 326 24.54 -31.51 -9.15
N LEU A 327 23.64 -30.73 -8.53
CA LEU A 327 23.63 -30.48 -7.08
C LEU A 327 23.30 -31.76 -6.30
N ARG A 328 22.59 -32.72 -6.89
CA ARG A 328 22.29 -34.01 -6.25
C ARG A 328 23.53 -34.85 -5.95
N ASP A 329 24.61 -34.62 -6.68
CA ASP A 329 25.89 -35.32 -6.53
C ASP A 329 26.85 -34.61 -5.57
N LEU A 330 26.52 -33.36 -5.18
CA LEU A 330 27.26 -32.63 -4.17
C LEU A 330 26.82 -33.07 -2.77
N PRO A 331 27.74 -33.19 -1.80
CA PRO A 331 27.37 -33.40 -0.42
C PRO A 331 26.51 -32.22 0.08
N PRO A 332 25.48 -32.47 0.92
CA PRO A 332 24.59 -31.42 1.43
C PRO A 332 25.31 -30.22 2.05
N GLU A 333 26.46 -30.47 2.68
CA GLU A 333 27.34 -29.46 3.27
C GLU A 333 27.86 -28.45 2.24
N GLU A 334 28.19 -28.89 1.01
CA GLU A 334 28.68 -28.01 -0.06
C GLU A 334 27.56 -27.15 -0.66
N ILE A 335 26.34 -27.70 -0.77
CA ILE A 335 25.16 -26.96 -1.23
C ILE A 335 24.81 -25.84 -0.24
N LEU A 336 24.81 -26.17 1.06
CA LEU A 336 24.55 -25.22 2.14
C LEU A 336 25.64 -24.16 2.25
N ALA A 337 26.91 -24.55 2.10
CA ALA A 337 28.02 -23.59 2.06
C ALA A 337 27.89 -22.62 0.88
N GLY A 338 27.46 -23.10 -0.29
CA GLY A 338 27.14 -22.26 -1.45
C GLY A 338 26.00 -21.28 -1.18
N LEU A 339 24.92 -21.74 -0.54
CA LEU A 339 23.79 -20.91 -0.12
C LEU A 339 24.23 -19.82 0.89
N PHE A 340 25.00 -20.18 1.91
CA PHE A 340 25.49 -19.22 2.91
C PHE A 340 26.40 -18.18 2.29
N LYS A 341 27.29 -18.60 1.39
CA LYS A 341 28.14 -17.69 0.65
C LYS A 341 27.31 -16.75 -0.23
N SER A 342 26.28 -17.24 -0.90
CA SER A 342 25.37 -16.38 -1.68
C SER A 342 24.67 -15.35 -0.80
N ILE A 343 24.25 -15.73 0.42
CA ILE A 343 23.63 -14.81 1.39
C ILE A 343 24.64 -13.74 1.85
N GLU A 344 25.89 -14.13 2.09
CA GLU A 344 26.96 -13.19 2.44
C GLU A 344 27.30 -12.25 1.27
N ASP A 345 27.31 -12.77 0.04
CA ASP A 345 27.55 -12.00 -1.19
C ASP A 345 26.40 -11.03 -1.53
N MET A 346 25.17 -11.29 -1.04
CA MET A 346 24.02 -10.37 -1.18
C MET A 346 24.20 -9.06 -0.39
N GLY A 347 25.17 -8.97 0.52
CA GLY A 347 25.51 -7.72 1.22
C GLY A 347 24.46 -7.27 2.24
N ALA A 348 23.70 -8.20 2.84
CA ALA A 348 22.75 -7.89 3.90
C ALA A 348 23.49 -7.39 5.16
N ASP A 349 23.08 -6.24 5.71
CA ASP A 349 23.74 -5.62 6.85
C ASP A 349 23.14 -6.09 8.20
N SER A 350 22.01 -6.81 8.16
CA SER A 350 21.33 -7.28 9.36
C SER A 350 20.75 -8.70 9.26
N PRO A 351 20.55 -9.39 10.41
CA PRO A 351 19.85 -10.68 10.45
C PRO A 351 18.41 -10.60 9.92
N PHE A 352 17.78 -9.43 9.98
CA PHE A 352 16.41 -9.22 9.51
C PHE A 352 16.34 -9.16 7.98
N GLU A 353 17.26 -8.43 7.34
CA GLU A 353 17.39 -8.41 5.87
C GLU A 353 17.80 -9.77 5.32
N THR A 354 18.74 -10.44 6.01
CA THR A 354 19.15 -11.82 5.69
C THR A 354 17.94 -12.75 5.69
N LEU A 355 17.11 -12.66 6.74
CA LEU A 355 15.90 -13.45 6.90
C LEU A 355 14.84 -13.11 5.84
N GLU A 356 14.65 -11.84 5.52
CA GLU A 356 13.71 -11.41 4.48
C GLU A 356 14.07 -11.99 3.11
N ASN A 357 15.34 -11.92 2.72
CA ASN A 357 15.84 -12.52 1.47
C ASN A 357 15.66 -14.05 1.48
N LEU A 358 15.94 -14.70 2.60
CA LEU A 358 15.75 -16.15 2.76
C LEU A 358 14.29 -16.58 2.62
N LEU A 359 13.36 -15.87 3.26
CA LEU A 359 11.94 -16.19 3.19
C LEU A 359 11.40 -16.06 1.76
N GLN A 360 11.90 -15.11 0.98
CA GLN A 360 11.55 -14.98 -0.43
C GLN A 360 11.99 -16.21 -1.24
N LEU A 361 13.19 -16.74 -0.98
CA LEU A 361 13.71 -17.94 -1.64
C LEU A 361 12.98 -19.22 -1.22
N LEU A 362 12.47 -19.26 0.01
CA LEU A 362 11.95 -20.47 0.65
C LEU A 362 10.42 -20.51 0.77
N ALA A 363 9.68 -19.53 0.25
CA ALA A 363 8.25 -19.37 0.52
C ALA A 363 7.39 -20.62 0.21
N LEU A 364 7.82 -21.46 -0.73
CA LEU A 364 7.15 -22.70 -1.12
C LEU A 364 7.93 -23.98 -0.73
N GLY A 365 8.94 -23.87 0.14
CA GLY A 365 9.71 -25.01 0.60
C GLY A 365 8.93 -25.93 1.54
N ASP A 366 9.33 -27.19 1.60
CA ASP A 366 8.81 -28.15 2.58
C ASP A 366 9.26 -27.79 4.01
N PRO A 367 8.35 -27.81 5.00
CA PRO A 367 8.69 -27.43 6.38
C PRO A 367 9.80 -28.25 7.04
N GLU A 368 9.90 -29.56 6.75
CA GLU A 368 10.94 -30.42 7.30
C GLU A 368 12.30 -30.08 6.70
N MET A 369 12.35 -29.89 5.38
CA MET A 369 13.58 -29.47 4.68
C MET A 369 14.05 -28.09 5.14
N GLN A 370 13.13 -27.14 5.30
CA GLN A 370 13.44 -25.81 5.85
C GLN A 370 14.00 -25.92 7.27
N THR A 371 13.37 -26.72 8.13
CA THR A 371 13.82 -26.92 9.51
C THR A 371 15.24 -27.51 9.55
N ALA A 372 15.54 -28.51 8.73
CA ALA A 372 16.86 -29.11 8.64
C ALA A 372 17.92 -28.07 8.21
N MET A 373 17.62 -27.29 7.18
CA MET A 373 18.49 -26.21 6.71
C MET A 373 18.74 -25.15 7.79
N PHE A 374 17.72 -24.74 8.55
CA PHE A 374 17.91 -23.83 9.68
C PHE A 374 18.76 -24.44 10.81
N GLY A 375 18.70 -25.76 11.00
CA GLY A 375 19.60 -26.48 11.90
C GLY A 375 21.07 -26.28 11.53
N GLU A 376 21.39 -26.42 10.26
CA GLU A 376 22.75 -26.19 9.74
C GLU A 376 23.15 -24.72 9.84
N MET A 377 22.24 -23.79 9.54
CA MET A 377 22.48 -22.35 9.70
C MET A 377 22.76 -21.95 11.15
N LEU A 378 22.07 -22.55 12.13
CA LEU A 378 22.33 -22.32 13.56
C LEU A 378 23.75 -22.76 13.97
N GLN A 379 24.36 -23.66 13.19
CA GLN A 379 25.72 -24.14 13.38
C GLN A 379 26.76 -23.43 12.52
N ALA A 380 26.36 -22.54 11.61
CA ALA A 380 27.29 -21.79 10.76
C ALA A 380 28.30 -20.98 11.57
N ASP A 381 29.48 -20.70 11.02
CA ASP A 381 30.49 -19.86 11.67
C ASP A 381 30.14 -18.37 11.63
N SER A 382 29.38 -17.95 10.63
CA SER A 382 28.87 -16.60 10.49
C SER A 382 27.81 -16.28 11.55
N LYS A 383 28.09 -15.28 12.40
CA LYS A 383 27.14 -14.81 13.43
C LYS A 383 25.83 -14.31 12.79
N LEU A 384 25.94 -13.61 11.65
CA LEU A 384 24.81 -13.05 10.92
C LEU A 384 23.82 -14.15 10.52
N VAL A 385 24.34 -15.24 9.92
CA VAL A 385 23.56 -16.41 9.48
C VAL A 385 22.91 -17.11 10.67
N ARG A 386 23.64 -17.32 11.78
CA ARG A 386 23.08 -17.94 12.99
C ARG A 386 21.94 -17.10 13.59
N ASP A 387 22.13 -15.80 13.68
CA ASP A 387 21.12 -14.88 14.24
C ASP A 387 19.87 -14.82 13.34
N ALA A 388 20.03 -14.88 12.02
CA ALA A 388 18.92 -14.94 11.07
C ALA A 388 18.14 -16.25 11.20
N ALA A 389 18.83 -17.39 11.30
CA ALA A 389 18.19 -18.69 11.53
C ALA A 389 17.44 -18.74 12.87
N ALA A 390 17.99 -18.13 13.93
CA ALA A 390 17.31 -18.06 15.22
C ALA A 390 15.99 -17.25 15.16
N LEU A 391 15.90 -16.25 14.28
CA LEU A 391 14.67 -15.48 14.06
C LEU A 391 13.56 -16.29 13.37
N MET A 392 13.86 -17.45 12.77
CA MET A 392 12.86 -18.36 12.17
C MET A 392 11.91 -18.97 13.21
N ILE A 393 12.11 -18.75 14.52
CA ILE A 393 11.06 -18.97 15.52
C ILE A 393 9.81 -18.09 15.28
N LEU A 394 9.91 -17.04 14.47
CA LEU A 394 8.84 -16.14 14.03
C LEU A 394 8.34 -16.48 12.60
N HIS A 395 8.71 -17.64 12.06
CA HIS A 395 8.30 -18.08 10.73
C HIS A 395 6.77 -18.20 10.62
N PRO A 396 6.13 -17.88 9.47
CA PRO A 396 4.67 -17.98 9.31
C PRO A 396 4.13 -19.41 9.48
N VAL A 397 4.89 -20.43 9.03
CA VAL A 397 4.53 -21.86 9.16
C VAL A 397 4.84 -22.39 10.56
N SER A 398 3.88 -23.06 11.19
CA SER A 398 3.94 -23.46 12.60
C SER A 398 4.93 -24.57 12.90
N GLU A 399 5.06 -25.49 11.95
CA GLU A 399 5.92 -26.66 11.95
C GLU A 399 7.39 -26.21 11.97
N VAL A 400 7.72 -25.23 11.14
CA VAL A 400 9.06 -24.61 11.09
C VAL A 400 9.38 -23.92 12.41
N ARG A 401 8.45 -23.13 12.97
CA ARG A 401 8.67 -22.50 14.29
C ARG A 401 8.94 -23.52 15.38
N LEU A 402 8.15 -24.59 15.40
CA LEU A 402 8.31 -25.66 16.37
C LEU A 402 9.66 -26.35 16.20
N GLY A 403 10.03 -26.71 14.97
CA GLY A 403 11.31 -27.31 14.61
C GLY A 403 12.51 -26.46 15.03
N VAL A 404 12.54 -25.19 14.61
CA VAL A 404 13.61 -24.24 14.95
C VAL A 404 13.70 -24.01 16.47
N SER A 405 12.57 -23.87 17.16
CA SER A 405 12.58 -23.74 18.62
C SER A 405 13.16 -24.99 19.30
N GLY A 406 12.85 -26.18 18.78
CA GLY A 406 13.40 -27.45 19.24
C GLY A 406 14.92 -27.50 19.07
N LEU A 407 15.43 -27.12 17.90
CA LEU A 407 16.86 -27.06 17.59
C LEU A 407 17.61 -26.12 18.56
N LEU A 408 17.10 -24.90 18.77
CA LEU A 408 17.66 -23.94 19.73
C LEU A 408 17.68 -24.45 21.18
N SER A 409 16.66 -25.24 21.56
CA SER A 409 16.56 -25.81 22.91
C SER A 409 17.54 -26.97 23.11
N ALA A 410 17.83 -27.74 22.05
CA ALA A 410 18.70 -28.90 22.06
C ALA A 410 20.18 -28.51 22.10
N ASP A 411 20.56 -27.48 21.34
CA ASP A 411 21.91 -26.92 21.35
C ASP A 411 21.88 -25.40 21.44
N SER A 412 22.36 -24.87 22.57
CA SER A 412 22.42 -23.45 22.86
C SER A 412 23.85 -22.90 22.87
N SER A 413 24.84 -23.70 22.42
CA SER A 413 26.26 -23.38 22.53
C SER A 413 26.69 -22.17 21.68
N LYS A 414 26.04 -21.96 20.53
CA LYS A 414 26.33 -20.87 19.59
C LYS A 414 25.34 -19.70 19.64
N ILE A 415 24.45 -19.66 20.65
CA ILE A 415 23.52 -18.54 20.84
C ILE A 415 24.30 -17.27 21.17
N SER A 416 24.11 -16.22 20.37
CA SER A 416 24.70 -14.91 20.60
C SER A 416 23.99 -14.13 21.71
N PRO A 417 24.66 -13.14 22.34
CA PRO A 417 24.02 -12.20 23.26
C PRO A 417 22.76 -11.52 22.72
N GLU A 418 22.74 -11.15 21.44
CA GLU A 418 21.60 -10.50 20.78
C GLU A 418 20.47 -11.49 20.53
N THR A 419 20.79 -12.71 20.07
CA THR A 419 19.79 -13.77 19.93
C THR A 419 19.18 -14.12 21.28
N MET A 420 19.98 -14.22 22.33
CA MET A 420 19.48 -14.42 23.69
C MET A 420 18.51 -13.31 24.13
N ARG A 421 18.83 -12.03 23.85
CA ARG A 421 17.93 -10.89 24.10
C ARG A 421 16.62 -11.06 23.34
N ARG A 422 16.66 -11.38 22.05
CA ARG A 422 15.47 -11.57 21.21
C ARG A 422 14.60 -12.72 21.71
N LEU A 423 15.19 -13.86 22.07
CA LEU A 423 14.47 -14.98 22.68
C LEU A 423 13.73 -14.56 23.96
N ILE A 424 14.36 -13.72 24.79
CA ILE A 424 13.72 -13.20 26.01
C ILE A 424 12.56 -12.25 25.68
N ILE A 425 12.70 -11.37 24.68
CA ILE A 425 11.64 -10.46 24.23
C ILE A 425 10.45 -11.26 23.71
N THR A 426 10.70 -12.25 22.84
CA THR A 426 9.64 -12.94 22.09
C THR A 426 9.02 -14.12 22.81
N ARG A 427 9.61 -14.61 23.92
CA ARG A 427 9.14 -15.82 24.64
C ARG A 427 7.64 -15.87 24.97
N ASN A 428 6.99 -14.72 25.14
CA ASN A 428 5.57 -14.62 25.50
C ASN A 428 4.65 -14.37 24.29
N TRP A 429 5.18 -14.50 23.07
CA TRP A 429 4.43 -14.27 21.82
C TRP A 429 3.91 -15.56 21.20
N PHE A 430 4.28 -16.72 21.76
CA PHE A 430 4.03 -18.03 21.18
C PHE A 430 3.13 -18.90 22.06
N SER A 431 2.68 -20.03 21.48
CA SER A 431 2.00 -21.11 22.20
C SER A 431 2.88 -21.70 23.32
N ALA A 432 2.27 -22.48 24.21
CA ALA A 432 2.96 -23.06 25.37
C ALA A 432 4.15 -23.95 24.98
N ASP A 433 4.04 -24.69 23.87
CA ASP A 433 5.07 -25.63 23.41
C ASP A 433 6.32 -24.91 22.89
N ILE A 434 6.13 -23.92 22.02
CA ILE A 434 7.25 -23.09 21.51
C ILE A 434 7.87 -22.30 22.67
N ARG A 435 7.05 -21.72 23.55
CA ARG A 435 7.52 -21.00 24.74
C ARG A 435 8.38 -21.87 25.64
N LYS A 436 8.01 -23.14 25.85
CA LYS A 436 8.79 -24.10 26.63
C LYS A 436 10.18 -24.32 26.03
N ASN A 437 10.27 -24.47 24.70
CA ASN A 437 11.54 -24.62 24.00
C ASN A 437 12.41 -23.36 24.09
N VAL A 438 11.82 -22.18 23.89
CA VAL A 438 12.50 -20.89 24.04
C VAL A 438 13.04 -20.70 25.46
N ASP A 439 12.23 -21.01 26.48
CA ASP A 439 12.63 -20.92 27.89
C ASP A 439 13.80 -21.86 28.22
N MET A 440 13.80 -23.06 27.62
CA MET A 440 14.90 -24.01 27.74
C MET A 440 16.18 -23.48 27.08
N ALA A 441 16.09 -22.97 25.84
CA ALA A 441 17.20 -22.38 25.12
C ALA A 441 17.84 -21.21 25.90
N VAL A 442 17.03 -20.30 26.43
CA VAL A 442 17.49 -19.18 27.28
C VAL A 442 18.17 -19.70 28.55
N THR A 443 17.61 -20.74 29.18
CA THR A 443 18.19 -21.34 30.40
C THR A 443 19.55 -21.99 30.11
N ASN A 444 19.67 -22.72 29.00
CA ASN A 444 20.90 -23.38 28.58
C ASN A 444 21.98 -22.36 28.18
N ALA A 445 21.63 -21.31 27.43
CA ALA A 445 22.54 -20.21 27.11
C ALA A 445 23.09 -19.52 28.38
N ARG A 446 22.23 -19.27 29.39
CA ARG A 446 22.68 -18.74 30.70
C ARG A 446 23.66 -19.67 31.41
N ARG A 447 23.40 -20.98 31.39
CA ARG A 447 24.31 -21.98 31.99
C ARG A 447 25.67 -22.01 31.27
N ALA A 448 25.67 -21.80 29.96
CA ALA A 448 26.87 -21.63 29.14
C ALA A 448 27.54 -20.24 29.32
N ARG A 449 27.04 -19.40 30.23
CA ARG A 449 27.54 -18.05 30.54
C ARG A 449 27.44 -17.06 29.37
N VAL A 450 26.48 -17.26 28.46
CA VAL A 450 26.13 -16.23 27.48
C VAL A 450 25.50 -15.05 28.23
N GLU A 451 26.12 -13.87 28.11
CA GLU A 451 25.56 -12.63 28.63
C GLU A 451 24.47 -12.12 27.69
N CYS A 452 23.34 -11.69 28.23
CA CYS A 452 22.28 -11.09 27.43
C CYS A 452 22.71 -9.70 26.97
N ALA A 453 22.65 -9.42 25.66
CA ALA A 453 22.90 -8.09 25.15
C ALA A 453 21.92 -7.08 25.79
N PRO A 454 22.36 -5.87 26.15
CA PRO A 454 21.47 -4.82 26.63
C PRO A 454 20.52 -4.37 25.51
N LEU A 455 19.30 -3.96 25.85
CA LEU A 455 18.44 -3.26 24.91
C LEU A 455 19.04 -1.88 24.56
N PRO A 456 18.86 -1.40 23.32
CA PRO A 456 19.13 0.00 22.98
C PRO A 456 18.39 0.94 23.93
N LYS A 457 18.98 2.11 24.21
CA LYS A 457 18.30 3.10 25.05
C LYS A 457 17.02 3.55 24.36
N SER A 458 15.92 3.62 25.13
CA SER A 458 14.66 4.18 24.66
C SER A 458 14.90 5.58 24.10
N LEU A 459 14.65 5.74 22.81
CA LEU A 459 14.69 7.03 22.13
C LEU A 459 13.36 7.75 22.33
N THR A 460 13.36 9.08 22.22
CA THR A 460 12.13 9.87 22.19
C THR A 460 11.41 9.56 20.90
N ALA A 461 10.35 8.76 20.96
CA ALA A 461 9.55 8.38 19.81
C ALA A 461 8.21 9.11 19.80
N VAL A 462 7.68 9.36 18.61
CA VAL A 462 6.32 9.90 18.41
C VAL A 462 5.46 8.80 17.82
N VAL A 463 4.37 8.47 18.50
CA VAL A 463 3.43 7.43 18.07
C VAL A 463 2.25 8.08 17.37
N TYR A 464 1.91 7.61 16.18
CA TYR A 464 0.67 7.88 15.48
C TYR A 464 -0.14 6.59 15.40
N ALA A 465 -1.44 6.69 15.66
CA ALA A 465 -2.36 5.56 15.58
C ALA A 465 -3.58 5.92 14.75
N SER A 466 -3.99 5.03 13.85
CA SER A 466 -5.28 5.11 13.18
C SER A 466 -6.42 4.72 14.13
N PRO A 467 -7.67 5.08 13.82
CA PRO A 467 -8.83 4.43 14.42
C PRO A 467 -8.85 2.92 14.10
N VAL A 468 -9.70 2.18 14.82
CA VAL A 468 -10.06 0.82 14.40
C VAL A 468 -11.18 0.92 13.37
N ASP A 469 -10.90 0.42 12.17
CA ASP A 469 -11.78 0.53 11.01
C ASP A 469 -12.87 -0.57 10.98
N GLY A 470 -13.66 -0.60 9.91
CA GLY A 470 -14.69 -1.62 9.68
C GLY A 470 -14.15 -3.05 9.61
N ALA A 471 -12.93 -3.22 9.09
CA ALA A 471 -12.25 -4.51 8.97
C ALA A 471 -11.53 -4.94 10.27
N PHE A 472 -11.68 -4.19 11.37
CA PHE A 472 -10.92 -4.37 12.61
C PHE A 472 -9.40 -4.26 12.42
N ALA A 473 -8.98 -3.49 11.42
CA ALA A 473 -7.59 -3.13 11.25
C ALA A 473 -7.27 -1.85 12.02
N GLN A 474 -6.06 -1.80 12.58
CA GLN A 474 -5.50 -0.61 13.20
C GLN A 474 -4.00 -0.55 12.92
N SER A 475 -3.58 0.59 12.39
CA SER A 475 -2.19 0.86 12.04
C SER A 475 -1.54 1.79 13.04
N PHE A 476 -0.29 1.51 13.36
CA PHE A 476 0.60 2.34 14.16
C PHE A 476 1.81 2.74 13.33
N GLN A 477 2.22 3.99 13.49
CA GLN A 477 3.41 4.57 12.89
C GLN A 477 4.22 5.24 13.99
N VAL A 478 5.39 4.70 14.28
CA VAL A 478 6.25 5.18 15.38
C VAL A 478 7.50 5.82 14.79
N ILE A 479 7.59 7.14 14.89
CA ILE A 479 8.73 7.90 14.38
C ILE A 479 9.81 7.93 15.45
N VAL A 480 10.97 7.36 15.12
CA VAL A 480 12.13 7.26 16.00
C VAL A 480 13.30 8.04 15.38
N PRO A 481 14.02 8.88 16.15
CA PRO A 481 15.23 9.54 15.66
C PRO A 481 16.32 8.53 15.30
N ASP A 482 17.01 8.73 14.17
CA ASP A 482 18.16 7.91 13.79
C ASP A 482 19.26 8.78 13.16
N GLY A 483 20.34 9.01 13.93
CA GLY A 483 21.42 9.91 13.53
C GLY A 483 20.93 11.33 13.18
N LYS A 484 21.03 11.72 11.90
CA LYS A 484 20.51 13.00 11.37
C LYS A 484 19.10 12.89 10.78
N GLY A 485 18.62 11.66 10.58
CA GLY A 485 17.32 11.33 10.01
C GLY A 485 16.39 10.73 11.05
N HIS A 486 15.40 9.99 10.56
CA HIS A 486 14.43 9.26 11.36
C HIS A 486 14.18 7.90 10.74
N ILE A 487 13.49 7.05 11.48
CA ILE A 487 12.96 5.78 11.03
C ILE A 487 11.48 5.75 11.43
N SER A 488 10.61 5.27 10.56
CA SER A 488 9.23 4.91 10.92
C SER A 488 9.13 3.42 11.17
N CYS A 489 8.66 3.03 12.36
CA CYS A 489 8.24 1.65 12.63
C CYS A 489 6.74 1.54 12.38
N SER A 490 6.37 0.78 11.35
CA SER A 490 4.98 0.48 11.00
C SER A 490 4.54 -0.80 11.69
N VAL A 491 3.34 -0.82 12.29
CA VAL A 491 2.71 -2.05 12.81
C VAL A 491 1.23 -2.06 12.47
N LEU A 492 0.75 -3.18 11.93
CA LEU A 492 -0.67 -3.42 11.62
C LEU A 492 -1.23 -4.48 12.56
N LEU A 493 -2.31 -4.14 13.26
CA LEU A 493 -3.14 -5.09 14.00
C LEU A 493 -4.39 -5.42 13.18
N LYS A 494 -4.78 -6.70 13.12
CA LYS A 494 -6.03 -7.15 12.48
C LYS A 494 -6.67 -8.24 13.33
N LYS A 495 -7.98 -8.10 13.61
CA LYS A 495 -8.76 -9.14 14.30
C LYS A 495 -8.72 -10.46 13.52
N GLY A 496 -8.66 -11.58 14.24
CA GLY A 496 -8.47 -12.92 13.66
C GLY A 496 -7.04 -13.20 13.18
N VAL A 497 -6.11 -12.25 13.38
CA VAL A 497 -4.69 -12.41 13.03
C VAL A 497 -3.79 -12.05 14.21
N GLY A 498 -4.10 -10.98 14.94
CA GLY A 498 -3.25 -10.40 15.97
C GLY A 498 -2.39 -9.28 15.40
N VAL A 499 -1.07 -9.34 15.60
CA VAL A 499 -0.13 -8.47 14.86
C VAL A 499 0.00 -9.02 13.44
N ALA A 500 -0.74 -8.41 12.52
CA ALA A 500 -0.77 -8.84 11.13
C ALA A 500 0.53 -8.48 10.42
N ASP A 501 1.04 -7.26 10.60
CA ASP A 501 2.25 -6.82 9.90
C ASP A 501 3.14 -5.92 10.75
N ALA A 502 4.42 -5.88 10.41
CA ALA A 502 5.38 -4.92 10.93
C ALA A 502 6.52 -4.75 9.93
N PHE A 503 7.00 -3.52 9.78
CA PHE A 503 8.16 -3.21 8.94
C PHE A 503 8.73 -1.85 9.33
N VAL A 504 9.89 -1.53 8.76
CA VAL A 504 10.63 -0.32 9.08
C VAL A 504 10.90 0.48 7.81
N ILE A 505 10.62 1.79 7.84
CA ILE A 505 10.87 2.71 6.73
C ILE A 505 11.98 3.69 7.14
N PRO A 506 13.15 3.68 6.47
CA PRO A 506 14.16 4.70 6.65
C PRO A 506 13.67 6.08 6.14
N LEU A 507 13.90 7.13 6.93
CA LEU A 507 13.58 8.53 6.60
C LEU A 507 14.84 9.38 6.80
N PRO A 508 15.85 9.26 5.91
CA PRO A 508 17.18 9.83 6.14
C PRO A 508 17.20 11.36 6.19
N THR A 509 16.19 12.03 5.62
CA THR A 509 16.08 13.49 5.59
C THR A 509 14.80 14.00 6.27
N LYS A 510 14.87 15.26 6.75
CA LYS A 510 13.68 15.96 7.28
C LYS A 510 12.59 16.16 6.22
N LYS A 511 12.96 16.24 4.94
CA LYS A 511 12.02 16.36 3.82
C LYS A 511 11.20 15.07 3.67
N GLU A 512 11.84 13.90 3.71
CA GLU A 512 11.13 12.61 3.68
C GLU A 512 10.25 12.42 4.89
N LEU A 513 10.70 12.80 6.10
CA LEU A 513 9.84 12.78 7.28
C LEU A 513 8.59 13.64 7.07
N ASN A 514 8.73 14.88 6.61
CA ASN A 514 7.58 15.76 6.38
C ASN A 514 6.63 15.19 5.32
N ASN A 515 7.16 14.70 4.21
CA ASN A 515 6.37 14.06 3.15
C ASN A 515 5.61 12.84 3.70
N PHE A 516 6.26 12.00 4.50
CA PHE A 516 5.66 10.83 5.12
C PHE A 516 4.55 11.23 6.10
N LEU A 517 4.79 12.23 6.96
CA LEU A 517 3.76 12.75 7.88
C LEU A 517 2.57 13.36 7.13
N ASP A 518 2.79 14.03 6.01
CA ASP A 518 1.72 14.63 5.22
C ASP A 518 0.92 13.59 4.44
N MET A 519 1.57 12.54 3.92
CA MET A 519 0.92 11.35 3.36
C MET A 519 0.03 10.67 4.41
N MET A 520 0.56 10.42 5.62
CA MET A 520 -0.23 9.81 6.70
C MET A 520 -1.47 10.63 7.06
N LYS A 521 -1.41 11.97 7.04
CA LYS A 521 -2.58 12.83 7.30
C LYS A 521 -3.64 12.76 6.19
N GLN A 522 -3.25 12.43 4.96
CA GLN A 522 -4.14 12.34 3.81
C GLN A 522 -4.78 10.96 3.65
N GLU A 523 -4.03 9.89 3.96
CA GLU A 523 -4.44 8.51 3.67
C GLU A 523 -5.12 7.79 4.85
N GLY A 524 -4.89 8.25 6.08
CA GLY A 524 -5.54 7.67 7.25
C GLY A 524 -5.77 8.73 8.31
N ALA A 525 -6.82 8.58 9.11
CA ALA A 525 -7.03 9.41 10.29
C ALA A 525 -6.00 9.09 11.39
N PHE A 526 -4.70 9.15 11.09
CA PHE A 526 -3.60 8.94 12.02
C PHE A 526 -3.51 10.12 12.98
N ILE A 527 -3.62 9.82 14.27
CA ILE A 527 -3.55 10.82 15.32
C ILE A 527 -2.41 10.47 16.26
N GLU A 528 -1.66 11.50 16.63
CA GLU A 528 -0.60 11.35 17.62
C GLU A 528 -1.19 10.83 18.94
N SER A 529 -0.64 9.72 19.42
CA SER A 529 -1.15 8.91 20.53
C SER A 529 -0.04 8.61 21.55
N SER A 530 -0.42 8.09 22.71
CA SER A 530 0.54 7.72 23.76
C SER A 530 1.29 6.42 23.45
N MET A 531 2.52 6.30 23.94
CA MET A 531 3.32 5.07 23.87
C MET A 531 2.68 3.92 24.67
N GLU A 532 2.03 4.24 25.79
CA GLU A 532 1.32 3.29 26.62
C GLU A 532 0.16 2.61 25.87
N TYR A 533 -0.54 3.37 25.02
CA TYR A 533 -1.60 2.84 24.16
C TYR A 533 -1.05 1.89 23.08
N LEU A 534 0.08 2.24 22.46
CA LEU A 534 0.78 1.30 21.54
C LEU A 534 1.12 0.01 22.29
N ASP A 535 1.79 0.10 23.44
CA ASP A 535 2.18 -1.07 24.23
C ASP A 535 0.98 -1.96 24.57
N GLN A 536 -0.13 -1.36 25.02
CA GLN A 536 -1.38 -2.06 25.32
C GLN A 536 -1.92 -2.78 24.08
N ARG A 537 -1.97 -2.10 22.93
CA ARG A 537 -2.53 -2.65 21.70
C ARG A 537 -1.66 -3.76 21.09
N ILE A 538 -0.35 -3.64 21.14
CA ILE A 538 0.56 -4.74 20.76
C ILE A 538 0.34 -5.94 21.67
N CYS A 539 0.22 -5.76 22.98
CA CYS A 539 -0.05 -6.85 23.92
C CYS A 539 -1.39 -7.58 23.62
N HIS A 540 -2.43 -6.83 23.24
CA HIS A 540 -3.70 -7.38 22.78
C HIS A 540 -3.55 -8.19 21.50
N GLY A 541 -2.86 -7.65 20.48
CA GLY A 541 -2.61 -8.34 19.22
C GLY A 541 -1.78 -9.61 19.39
N LEU A 542 -0.77 -9.59 20.26
CA LEU A 542 0.05 -10.76 20.59
C LEU A 542 -0.77 -11.86 21.29
N ALA A 543 -1.70 -11.49 22.18
CA ALA A 543 -2.58 -12.46 22.83
C ALA A 543 -3.53 -13.14 21.85
N GLU A 544 -4.13 -12.37 20.95
CA GLU A 544 -5.01 -12.88 19.92
C GLU A 544 -4.25 -13.82 18.95
N GLY A 545 -3.10 -13.37 18.45
CA GLY A 545 -2.25 -14.20 17.59
C GLY A 545 -1.86 -15.52 18.26
N ALA A 546 -1.35 -15.46 19.49
CA ALA A 546 -0.95 -16.65 20.24
C ALA A 546 -2.12 -17.62 20.49
N ALA A 547 -3.33 -17.11 20.78
CA ALA A 547 -4.53 -17.92 20.95
C ALA A 547 -4.95 -18.64 19.66
N LEU A 548 -4.63 -18.06 18.50
CA LEU A 548 -4.89 -18.63 17.17
C LEU A 548 -3.71 -19.46 16.63
N GLY A 549 -2.65 -19.65 17.42
CA GLY A 549 -1.43 -20.34 16.97
C GLY A 549 -0.65 -19.55 15.91
N LYS A 550 -0.90 -18.26 15.75
CA LYS A 550 -0.19 -17.36 14.83
C LYS A 550 0.95 -16.64 15.56
N ALA A 551 2.09 -16.49 14.89
CA ALA A 551 3.20 -15.67 15.37
C ALA A 551 3.22 -14.33 14.64
N PRO A 552 3.69 -13.24 15.27
CA PRO A 552 3.94 -12.00 14.56
C PRO A 552 5.11 -12.16 13.57
N ILE A 553 5.14 -11.34 12.53
CA ILE A 553 6.28 -11.28 11.61
C ILE A 553 7.57 -10.89 12.35
N PHE A 554 8.71 -11.42 11.89
CA PHE A 554 10.02 -11.22 12.50
C PHE A 554 10.43 -9.74 12.66
N TRP A 555 9.96 -8.87 11.77
CA TRP A 555 10.13 -7.42 11.87
C TRP A 555 9.58 -6.81 13.16
N LEU A 556 8.56 -7.40 13.80
CA LEU A 556 8.09 -6.91 15.11
C LEU A 556 9.17 -7.01 16.19
N ALA A 557 10.03 -8.03 16.13
CA ALA A 557 11.17 -8.13 17.04
C ALA A 557 12.17 -7.01 16.79
N HIS A 558 12.38 -6.60 15.54
CA HIS A 558 13.21 -5.44 15.22
C HIS A 558 12.61 -4.14 15.75
N VAL A 559 11.29 -3.94 15.55
CA VAL A 559 10.57 -2.79 16.09
C VAL A 559 10.69 -2.73 17.62
N ALA A 560 10.54 -3.86 18.31
CA ALA A 560 10.75 -3.94 19.76
C ALA A 560 12.18 -3.52 20.16
N GLU A 561 13.20 -3.94 19.40
CA GLU A 561 14.59 -3.54 19.62
C GLU A 561 14.80 -2.03 19.44
N LEU A 562 14.29 -1.45 18.35
CA LEU A 562 14.39 -0.01 18.04
C LEU A 562 13.71 0.86 19.10
N LEU A 563 12.59 0.38 19.64
CA LEU A 563 11.82 1.08 20.67
C LEU A 563 12.32 0.80 22.11
N GLY A 564 13.32 -0.07 22.27
CA GLY A 564 13.81 -0.47 23.60
C GLY A 564 12.76 -1.20 24.44
N LYS A 565 11.89 -1.99 23.80
CA LYS A 565 10.76 -2.69 24.44
C LYS A 565 11.07 -4.18 24.65
N ASP A 566 11.01 -4.62 25.90
CA ASP A 566 11.08 -6.04 26.31
C ASP A 566 9.82 -6.54 27.06
N GLN A 567 8.84 -5.66 27.26
CA GLN A 567 7.68 -5.94 28.11
C GLN A 567 6.39 -6.27 27.34
N TRP A 568 6.46 -6.39 26.02
CA TRP A 568 5.32 -6.82 25.22
C TRP A 568 5.01 -8.29 25.49
N LYS A 569 3.89 -8.53 26.17
CA LYS A 569 3.42 -9.85 26.59
C LYS A 569 2.00 -10.04 26.09
N ALA A 570 1.60 -11.26 25.79
CA ALA A 570 0.22 -11.60 25.49
C ALA A 570 -0.69 -11.20 26.67
N VAL A 571 -1.51 -10.17 26.48
CA VAL A 571 -2.59 -9.75 27.39
C VAL A 571 -3.89 -9.71 26.60
N THR A 572 -4.89 -10.49 26.98
CA THR A 572 -6.17 -10.54 26.27
C THR A 572 -6.94 -9.23 26.42
N PHE A 573 -7.48 -8.72 25.31
CA PHE A 573 -8.40 -7.59 25.33
C PHE A 573 -9.76 -8.01 25.91
N ASP A 574 -10.30 -7.19 26.81
CA ASP A 574 -11.66 -7.33 27.34
C ASP A 574 -12.34 -5.96 27.31
N ALA A 575 -13.28 -5.80 26.37
CA ALA A 575 -13.99 -4.55 26.17
C ALA A 575 -14.69 -4.04 27.44
N ARG A 576 -15.31 -4.93 28.24
CA ARG A 576 -16.03 -4.52 29.45
C ARG A 576 -15.08 -4.05 30.54
N ARG A 577 -13.95 -4.74 30.70
CA ARG A 577 -12.90 -4.34 31.64
C ARG A 577 -12.30 -2.98 31.28
N GLU A 578 -12.02 -2.75 30.00
CA GLU A 578 -11.46 -1.48 29.53
C GLU A 578 -12.46 -0.33 29.70
N LEU A 579 -13.74 -0.54 29.39
CA LEU A 579 -14.80 0.45 29.63
C LEU A 579 -14.97 0.75 31.13
N ALA A 580 -14.90 -0.25 32.00
CA ALA A 580 -14.93 -0.04 33.45
C ALA A 580 -13.75 0.83 33.93
N GLY A 581 -12.57 0.67 33.31
CA GLY A 581 -11.41 1.53 33.55
C GLY A 581 -11.63 2.98 33.13
N ILE A 582 -12.20 3.19 31.93
CA ILE A 582 -12.58 4.54 31.45
C ILE A 582 -13.62 5.18 32.37
N ARG A 583 -14.65 4.42 32.77
CA ARG A 583 -15.69 4.85 33.71
C ARG A 583 -15.09 5.34 35.02
N THR A 584 -14.25 4.52 35.65
CA THR A 584 -13.61 4.85 36.95
C THR A 584 -12.81 6.14 36.86
N GLU A 585 -12.11 6.35 35.75
CA GLU A 585 -11.36 7.59 35.53
C GLU A 585 -12.27 8.80 35.33
N LEU A 586 -13.35 8.67 34.56
CA LEU A 586 -14.33 9.73 34.36
C LEU A 586 -15.05 10.07 35.67
N GLU A 587 -15.40 9.10 36.50
CA GLU A 587 -16.00 9.31 37.83
C GLU A 587 -15.09 10.15 38.73
N HIS A 588 -13.78 9.93 38.64
CA HIS A 588 -12.79 10.66 39.44
C HIS A 588 -12.48 12.06 38.88
N LYS A 589 -12.32 12.20 37.56
CA LYS A 589 -11.80 13.43 36.93
C LYS A 589 -12.88 14.37 36.40
N ALA A 590 -14.01 13.84 35.93
CA ALA A 590 -15.04 14.59 35.21
C ALA A 590 -16.42 13.90 35.32
N PRO A 591 -16.98 13.73 36.54
CA PRO A 591 -18.21 12.99 36.76
C PRO A 591 -19.43 13.57 36.02
N GLU A 592 -19.42 14.87 35.71
CA GLU A 592 -20.45 15.53 34.91
C GLU A 592 -20.56 14.95 33.49
N LEU A 593 -19.47 14.41 32.93
CA LEU A 593 -19.47 13.77 31.61
C LEU A 593 -20.19 12.42 31.61
N LEU A 594 -20.41 11.82 32.78
CA LEU A 594 -21.18 10.59 32.95
C LEU A 594 -22.68 10.82 33.18
N ALA A 595 -23.11 12.08 33.31
CA ALA A 595 -24.51 12.41 33.52
C ALA A 595 -25.40 11.95 32.36
N GLU A 596 -26.65 11.61 32.67
CA GLU A 596 -27.64 11.12 31.69
C GLU A 596 -27.81 12.07 30.49
N LYS A 597 -27.75 13.38 30.73
CA LYS A 597 -27.81 14.39 29.65
C LYS A 597 -26.65 14.23 28.65
N SER A 598 -25.45 13.93 29.14
CA SER A 598 -24.26 13.70 28.32
C SER A 598 -24.41 12.41 27.51
N ARG A 599 -24.92 11.35 28.14
CA ARG A 599 -25.23 10.07 27.49
C ARG A 599 -26.24 10.24 26.35
N ILE A 600 -27.37 10.88 26.62
CA ILE A 600 -28.42 11.14 25.62
C ILE A 600 -27.87 11.96 24.46
N LYS A 601 -27.07 13.00 24.75
CA LYS A 601 -26.44 13.81 23.72
C LYS A 601 -25.50 12.98 22.85
N ALA A 602 -24.61 12.19 23.44
CA ALA A 602 -23.69 11.33 22.70
C ALA A 602 -24.43 10.35 21.78
N LEU A 603 -25.49 9.69 22.27
CA LEU A 603 -26.31 8.80 21.45
C LEU A 603 -26.95 9.54 20.27
N LYS A 604 -27.50 10.74 20.51
CA LYS A 604 -28.12 11.54 19.44
C LYS A 604 -27.11 11.98 18.39
N ASP A 605 -25.99 12.57 18.82
CA ASP A 605 -24.94 13.09 17.93
C ASP A 605 -24.30 11.96 17.10
N SER A 606 -24.35 10.71 17.58
CA SER A 606 -23.79 9.55 16.88
C SER A 606 -24.45 9.20 15.55
N ALA A 607 -25.64 9.76 15.26
CA ALA A 607 -26.31 9.60 13.98
C ALA A 607 -25.49 10.14 12.80
N GLU A 608 -24.75 11.24 13.02
CA GLU A 608 -24.04 12.01 12.00
C GLU A 608 -22.56 11.59 11.88
N TRP A 609 -22.05 10.73 12.76
CA TRP A 609 -20.61 10.38 12.80
C TRP A 609 -20.08 9.75 11.51
N CYS A 610 -20.90 8.94 10.85
CA CYS A 610 -20.58 8.32 9.57
C CYS A 610 -20.44 9.34 8.41
N GLU A 611 -20.97 10.56 8.57
CA GLU A 611 -20.86 11.65 7.61
C GLU A 611 -19.77 12.64 8.02
N ASP A 612 -19.66 12.91 9.33
CA ASP A 612 -18.79 13.96 9.89
C ASP A 612 -17.38 13.49 10.22
N HIS A 613 -17.14 12.18 10.32
CA HIS A 613 -15.90 11.64 10.87
C HIS A 613 -15.31 10.46 10.09
N HIS A 614 -14.09 10.67 9.59
CA HIS A 614 -13.31 9.67 8.85
C HIS A 614 -13.10 8.32 9.53
N PHE A 615 -13.15 8.26 10.87
CA PHE A 615 -13.00 6.98 11.57
C PHE A 615 -14.18 6.02 11.30
N ALA A 616 -15.33 6.55 10.88
CA ALA A 616 -16.54 5.78 10.62
C ALA A 616 -16.80 5.52 9.13
N ASP A 617 -15.94 6.00 8.22
CA ASP A 617 -16.09 5.87 6.76
C ASP A 617 -16.25 4.41 6.30
N SER A 618 -15.63 3.48 7.02
CA SER A 618 -15.65 2.05 6.71
C SER A 618 -16.59 1.23 7.60
N TRP A 619 -17.41 1.85 8.44
CA TRP A 619 -18.22 1.15 9.44
C TRP A 619 -19.54 0.61 8.87
N PHE A 620 -19.45 -0.53 8.21
CA PHE A 620 -20.61 -1.27 7.71
C PHE A 620 -20.36 -2.80 7.76
N GLU A 621 -21.42 -3.57 7.63
CA GLU A 621 -21.38 -5.03 7.52
C GLU A 621 -21.50 -5.42 6.04
N ASP A 622 -20.59 -6.28 5.58
CA ASP A 622 -20.54 -6.69 4.18
C ASP A 622 -20.06 -8.13 3.99
N ASP A 623 -21.00 -9.07 4.08
CA ASP A 623 -20.74 -10.48 3.82
C ASP A 623 -21.97 -11.22 3.28
N ALA A 624 -21.80 -12.53 3.05
CA ALA A 624 -22.85 -13.38 2.51
C ALA A 624 -24.09 -13.54 3.42
N GLU A 625 -23.99 -13.32 4.74
CA GLU A 625 -25.15 -13.35 5.63
C GLU A 625 -25.99 -12.08 5.45
N VAL A 626 -25.33 -10.91 5.38
CA VAL A 626 -25.97 -9.61 5.11
C VAL A 626 -26.74 -9.66 3.79
N ASP A 627 -26.11 -10.13 2.73
CA ASP A 627 -26.74 -10.29 1.42
C ASP A 627 -27.99 -11.17 1.45
N LYS A 628 -27.94 -12.29 2.18
CA LYS A 628 -29.10 -13.19 2.33
C LYS A 628 -30.25 -12.50 3.04
N VAL A 629 -29.96 -11.75 4.11
CA VAL A 629 -30.98 -10.98 4.86
C VAL A 629 -31.62 -9.96 3.94
N ILE A 630 -30.82 -9.12 3.26
CA ILE A 630 -31.31 -8.07 2.36
C ILE A 630 -32.13 -8.66 1.20
N ALA A 631 -31.59 -9.67 0.50
CA ALA A 631 -32.27 -10.33 -0.61
C ALA A 631 -33.62 -10.96 -0.18
N SER A 632 -33.69 -11.52 1.04
CA SER A 632 -34.93 -12.08 1.58
C SER A 632 -36.03 -11.02 1.77
N VAL A 633 -35.65 -9.80 2.18
CA VAL A 633 -36.57 -8.67 2.35
C VAL A 633 -37.08 -8.19 0.99
N PHE A 634 -36.17 -7.93 0.04
CA PHE A 634 -36.55 -7.48 -1.30
C PHE A 634 -37.38 -8.52 -2.06
N LYS A 635 -37.14 -9.81 -1.85
CA LYS A 635 -37.98 -10.87 -2.42
C LYS A 635 -39.42 -10.82 -1.88
N LYS A 636 -39.61 -10.51 -0.59
CA LYS A 636 -40.94 -10.45 0.06
C LYS A 636 -41.67 -9.13 -0.18
N LYS A 637 -40.92 -8.01 -0.30
CA LYS A 637 -41.46 -6.64 -0.38
C LYS A 637 -41.22 -5.96 -1.74
N ARG A 638 -41.01 -6.75 -2.81
CA ARG A 638 -40.79 -6.23 -4.17
C ARG A 638 -41.82 -5.16 -4.53
N ASN A 639 -41.36 -3.97 -4.89
CA ASN A 639 -42.17 -2.78 -5.27
C ASN A 639 -42.91 -2.07 -4.13
N LYS A 640 -42.55 -2.28 -2.86
CA LYS A 640 -43.07 -1.47 -1.75
C LYS A 640 -42.13 -0.31 -1.42
N ALA A 641 -42.70 0.86 -1.13
CA ALA A 641 -41.95 2.06 -0.75
C ALA A 641 -41.16 1.90 0.57
N ASP A 642 -41.51 0.93 1.42
CA ASP A 642 -40.83 0.66 2.70
C ASP A 642 -39.78 -0.44 2.62
N ALA A 643 -39.45 -0.96 1.43
CA ALA A 643 -38.58 -2.13 1.28
C ALA A 643 -37.15 -1.88 1.80
N GLU A 644 -36.56 -0.73 1.47
CA GLU A 644 -35.21 -0.34 1.93
C GLU A 644 -35.16 -0.19 3.44
N TRP A 645 -36.12 0.55 4.02
CA TRP A 645 -36.20 0.72 5.47
C TRP A 645 -36.43 -0.60 6.22
N SER A 646 -37.18 -1.52 5.60
CA SER A 646 -37.34 -2.87 6.13
C SER A 646 -36.05 -3.68 6.09
N ALA A 647 -35.20 -3.45 5.09
CA ALA A 647 -33.89 -4.07 5.00
C ALA A 647 -32.96 -3.52 6.09
N VAL A 648 -32.96 -2.20 6.32
CA VAL A 648 -32.23 -1.56 7.44
C VAL A 648 -32.62 -2.19 8.77
N HIS A 649 -33.92 -2.28 9.08
CA HIS A 649 -34.38 -2.94 10.32
C HIS A 649 -33.97 -4.42 10.39
N ALA A 650 -34.08 -5.16 9.29
CA ALA A 650 -33.68 -6.56 9.26
C ALA A 650 -32.17 -6.74 9.50
N ILE A 651 -31.33 -5.82 9.00
CA ILE A 651 -29.89 -5.80 9.27
C ILE A 651 -29.64 -5.59 10.77
N ILE A 652 -30.29 -4.60 11.39
CA ILE A 652 -30.13 -4.35 12.84
C ILE A 652 -30.50 -5.60 13.65
N GLU A 653 -31.69 -6.16 13.42
CA GLU A 653 -32.22 -7.29 14.21
C GLU A 653 -31.50 -8.61 13.95
N SER A 654 -31.17 -8.91 12.68
CA SER A 654 -30.67 -10.23 12.28
C SER A 654 -29.15 -10.30 12.14
N ILE A 655 -28.46 -9.17 11.97
CA ILE A 655 -27.01 -9.08 11.80
C ILE A 655 -26.38 -8.38 13.00
N LEU A 656 -26.70 -7.11 13.23
CA LEU A 656 -26.00 -6.30 14.24
C LEU A 656 -26.22 -6.84 15.65
N GLU A 657 -27.43 -7.28 16.01
CA GLU A 657 -27.70 -7.88 17.32
C GLU A 657 -26.90 -9.17 17.55
N LYS A 658 -26.75 -10.02 16.53
CA LYS A 658 -25.89 -11.22 16.61
C LYS A 658 -24.41 -10.86 16.76
N ARG A 659 -24.01 -9.71 16.19
CA ARG A 659 -22.65 -9.17 16.21
C ARG A 659 -22.45 -8.11 17.28
N ARG A 660 -23.35 -8.00 18.26
CA ARG A 660 -23.30 -6.98 19.33
C ARG A 660 -21.96 -6.96 20.05
N THR A 661 -21.40 -8.12 20.40
CA THR A 661 -20.08 -8.21 21.06
C THR A 661 -18.97 -7.70 20.17
N VAL A 662 -19.05 -7.93 18.86
CA VAL A 662 -18.08 -7.44 17.88
C VAL A 662 -18.14 -5.91 17.83
N TRP A 663 -19.33 -5.31 17.72
CA TRP A 663 -19.49 -3.86 17.77
C TRP A 663 -19.06 -3.24 19.10
N LEU A 664 -19.34 -3.90 20.22
CA LEU A 664 -18.85 -3.48 21.54
C LEU A 664 -17.32 -3.38 21.57
N GLU A 665 -16.63 -4.40 21.07
CA GLU A 665 -15.17 -4.40 20.99
C GLU A 665 -14.64 -3.25 20.12
N ARG A 666 -15.24 -3.03 18.94
CA ARG A 666 -14.84 -1.93 18.03
C ARG A 666 -14.98 -0.57 18.70
N LEU A 667 -16.12 -0.33 19.37
CA LEU A 667 -16.38 0.94 20.06
C LEU A 667 -15.47 1.13 21.27
N ALA A 668 -15.22 0.07 22.05
CA ALA A 668 -14.31 0.13 23.19
C ALA A 668 -12.87 0.42 22.76
N LEU A 669 -12.38 -0.19 21.69
CA LEU A 669 -11.05 0.11 21.14
C LEU A 669 -10.95 1.55 20.63
N ASN A 670 -11.96 2.04 19.92
CA ASN A 670 -11.98 3.43 19.49
C ASN A 670 -12.11 4.41 20.68
N ALA A 671 -12.80 4.04 21.77
CA ALA A 671 -12.82 4.84 22.99
C ALA A 671 -11.43 4.95 23.62
N LEU A 672 -10.66 3.84 23.67
CA LEU A 672 -9.26 3.85 24.11
C LEU A 672 -8.36 4.69 23.20
N TRP A 673 -8.52 4.57 21.88
CA TRP A 673 -7.80 5.39 20.90
C TRP A 673 -8.06 6.88 21.13
N LEU A 674 -9.32 7.31 21.23
CA LEU A 674 -9.70 8.70 21.50
C LEU A 674 -9.17 9.20 22.84
N LYS A 675 -9.15 8.34 23.87
CA LYS A 675 -8.59 8.66 25.19
C LYS A 675 -7.09 8.92 25.13
N SER A 676 -6.36 8.14 24.33
CA SER A 676 -4.91 8.21 24.21
C SER A 676 -4.40 9.25 23.20
N SER A 677 -5.31 9.79 22.38
CA SER A 677 -5.03 10.73 21.31
C SER A 677 -4.80 12.15 21.85
N LYS A 678 -3.80 12.87 21.30
CA LYS A 678 -3.52 14.27 21.70
C LYS A 678 -4.60 15.26 21.24
N LYS A 679 -5.16 15.06 20.04
CA LYS A 679 -6.20 15.91 19.44
C LYS A 679 -7.29 15.03 18.84
N PRO A 680 -8.11 14.38 19.69
CA PRO A 680 -9.13 13.46 19.21
C PRO A 680 -10.23 14.23 18.43
N PRO A 681 -10.79 13.65 17.36
CA PRO A 681 -11.85 14.28 16.56
C PRO A 681 -13.17 14.38 17.32
N LEU A 682 -13.36 13.52 18.32
CA LEU A 682 -14.48 13.62 19.26
C LEU A 682 -14.02 13.39 20.71
N PRO A 683 -14.75 13.90 21.70
CA PRO A 683 -14.46 13.60 23.09
C PRO A 683 -14.64 12.09 23.40
N CYS A 684 -13.63 11.47 24.01
CA CYS A 684 -13.64 10.03 24.37
C CYS A 684 -14.92 9.58 25.10
N HIS A 685 -15.47 10.41 26.00
CA HIS A 685 -16.67 10.07 26.77
C HIS A 685 -17.90 9.79 25.88
N GLN A 686 -17.98 10.37 24.68
CA GLN A 686 -19.09 10.10 23.76
C GLN A 686 -19.01 8.67 23.22
N MET A 687 -17.84 8.25 22.69
CA MET A 687 -17.61 6.88 22.25
C MET A 687 -17.82 5.87 23.40
N PHE A 688 -17.40 6.23 24.61
CA PHE A 688 -17.65 5.44 25.82
C PHE A 688 -19.16 5.22 26.09
N HIS A 689 -19.99 6.28 26.00
CA HIS A 689 -21.44 6.15 26.18
C HIS A 689 -22.09 5.22 25.16
N LEU A 690 -21.63 5.28 23.91
CA LEU A 690 -22.09 4.39 22.84
C LEU A 690 -21.70 2.94 23.14
N ALA A 691 -20.44 2.71 23.52
CA ALA A 691 -19.97 1.38 23.89
C ALA A 691 -20.74 0.80 25.08
N GLU A 692 -21.04 1.60 26.11
CA GLU A 692 -21.86 1.18 27.25
C GLU A 692 -23.32 0.87 26.85
N ALA A 693 -23.90 1.64 25.94
CA ALA A 693 -25.24 1.35 25.41
C ALA A 693 -25.27 0.02 24.64
N VAL A 694 -24.28 -0.22 23.78
CA VAL A 694 -24.13 -1.50 23.06
C VAL A 694 -23.85 -2.66 24.02
N ALA A 695 -23.09 -2.43 25.10
CA ALA A 695 -22.78 -3.43 26.13
C ALA A 695 -24.02 -3.90 26.92
N ASN A 696 -25.07 -3.07 26.97
CA ASN A 696 -26.32 -3.35 27.68
C ASN A 696 -27.29 -4.14 26.76
N ALA A 697 -27.39 -5.45 26.98
CA ALA A 697 -28.28 -6.32 26.21
C ALA A 697 -29.78 -6.00 26.38
N SER A 698 -30.17 -5.25 27.41
CA SER A 698 -31.56 -4.79 27.57
C SER A 698 -31.87 -3.53 26.76
N PHE A 699 -30.87 -2.90 26.14
CA PHE A 699 -31.00 -1.74 25.28
C PHE A 699 -30.92 -2.20 23.82
N PRO A 700 -32.03 -2.18 23.06
CA PRO A 700 -32.04 -2.61 21.65
C PRO A 700 -31.04 -1.81 20.81
N LEU A 701 -30.33 -2.45 19.89
CA LEU A 701 -29.45 -1.72 18.98
C LEU A 701 -30.23 -0.77 18.05
N SER A 702 -31.51 -1.05 17.79
CA SER A 702 -32.41 -0.15 17.05
C SER A 702 -32.61 1.21 17.71
N ASP A 703 -32.37 1.32 19.02
CA ASP A 703 -32.52 2.57 19.77
C ASP A 703 -31.20 3.37 19.83
N ILE A 704 -30.15 2.89 19.15
CA ILE A 704 -28.84 3.55 19.06
C ILE A 704 -28.70 4.12 17.64
N PRO A 705 -28.73 5.46 17.45
CA PRO A 705 -28.69 6.06 16.12
C PRO A 705 -27.50 5.63 15.26
N LEU A 706 -26.31 5.49 15.84
CA LEU A 706 -25.14 4.96 15.14
C LEU A 706 -25.38 3.59 14.49
N MET A 707 -26.09 2.68 15.18
CA MET A 707 -26.36 1.34 14.65
C MET A 707 -27.33 1.37 13.46
N GLU A 708 -28.25 2.33 13.45
CA GLU A 708 -29.11 2.59 12.29
C GLU A 708 -28.29 3.11 11.11
N THR A 709 -27.41 4.09 11.33
CA THR A 709 -26.54 4.63 10.27
C THR A 709 -25.60 3.54 9.71
N ILE A 710 -25.03 2.68 10.56
CA ILE A 710 -24.25 1.51 10.12
C ILE A 710 -25.09 0.57 9.24
N ALA A 711 -26.34 0.30 9.62
CA ALA A 711 -27.23 -0.55 8.84
C ALA A 711 -27.60 0.10 7.49
N ILE A 712 -27.74 1.43 7.44
CA ILE A 712 -27.92 2.20 6.19
C ILE A 712 -26.69 2.06 5.29
N GLN A 713 -25.48 2.27 5.83
CA GLN A 713 -24.24 2.08 5.05
C GLN A 713 -24.08 0.63 4.54
N SER A 714 -24.47 -0.35 5.35
CA SER A 714 -24.44 -1.78 4.97
C SER A 714 -25.38 -2.07 3.81
N LEU A 715 -26.59 -1.48 3.81
CA LEU A 715 -27.52 -1.56 2.69
C LEU A 715 -26.95 -0.84 1.46
N GLY A 716 -26.35 0.34 1.63
CA GLY A 716 -25.70 1.09 0.56
C GLY A 716 -24.61 0.25 -0.13
N ALA A 717 -23.72 -0.36 0.64
CA ALA A 717 -22.68 -1.25 0.11
C ALA A 717 -23.25 -2.43 -0.69
N TYR A 718 -24.36 -3.01 -0.24
CA TYR A 718 -25.07 -4.05 -0.99
C TYR A 718 -25.65 -3.53 -2.30
N LEU A 719 -26.31 -2.36 -2.30
CA LEU A 719 -26.95 -1.78 -3.48
C LEU A 719 -25.92 -1.36 -4.52
N SER A 720 -24.82 -0.72 -4.13
CA SER A 720 -23.74 -0.33 -5.05
C SER A 720 -23.19 -1.53 -5.81
N ARG A 721 -23.03 -2.69 -5.14
CA ARG A 721 -22.62 -3.93 -5.83
C ARG A 721 -23.67 -4.46 -6.80
N LYS A 722 -24.96 -4.22 -6.55
CA LYS A 722 -26.08 -4.70 -7.37
C LYS A 722 -26.46 -3.79 -8.51
N GLU A 723 -26.17 -2.49 -8.43
CA GLU A 723 -26.32 -1.56 -9.56
C GLU A 723 -25.23 -1.79 -10.62
N ASP A 724 -24.10 -2.38 -10.21
CA ASP A 724 -22.97 -2.76 -11.06
C ASP A 724 -23.08 -4.19 -11.65
N GLU A 725 -24.10 -4.97 -11.26
CA GLU A 725 -24.48 -6.29 -11.81
C GLU A 725 -25.64 -6.15 -12.82
#